data_AF-A0A949S4L4-F1
#
_entry.id   AF-A0A949S4L4-F1
#
_cell.length_a   1.000
_cell.length_b   1.000
_cell.length_c   1.000
_cell.angle_alpha   90.00
_cell.angle_beta   90.00
_cell.angle_gamma   90.00
#
_symmetry.space_group_name_H-M   'P 1'
#
loop_
_entity.id
_entity.type
_entity.pdbx_description
1 polymer ?
#
loop_
_entity_poly.entity_id
_entity_poly.type
_entity_poly.pdbx_seq_one_letter_code
_entity_poly.pdbx_strand_id
1 'polypeptide(L)'
;MDIQSALDQALEESHAANLWDQALGILEGEMPKASFDTWLRDTKLSAHEAGVMTVAARNAYAREWLESRVAAACERALSDLTGADTKIRFVVDGEVKDADVEEVLEEEPEARGFAAEVVDATRYQDEVRPEKVVVLPGYALRLLEHGDLTPKQMSLWLGFRQAVYAQRKRGEGTVRNIPHWEVCKFAMMSRASYFREIRSKEDFVAGGLVEKIDSGSMGDANCYRVHMAPRLTRRDCAAIERVLTTEVSEASTRKDGVQKAVDTLNALAERAPADYLEAEDITIGDAWPRSVAEIVRSVIGLEGDLPHELADAAERLTDRILGAYGQVVITHYFLTRVVPALGFSHAQAWAIILLRDRCWFDYETRSQRDFVIVPGGLRTLAKWVGTTRRSVELWANSPTFTAFVQEVNPGGPRETFLKTGEVFWVRQDEPLDLDSEKVSLESEKVRLGLRKSETLGSEILRLLERKSETLLKPLLKPLLNPYLNPYKPQNLPPPAKNARKTKIAGKVAVNLPSGWVLDRILQGKVISPKILRQIRGGSGQALVSWLLYALSPEGEGINKPLNYALDRLAQDQQNGAGEKYDQLAAVPPEALIEVAQAAYKSSLTHHDYDNPLVALWLDVMGIGAKERAVTLLRLLLGDNAPIRIEREFRADTWQMTASGAWEHNIEIRSEQT
;
A
#
# COMPACT_ATOMS: atom_id res chain seq x y z
N MET A 1 14.39 -0.94 55.39
CA MET A 1 13.45 -2.03 55.10
C MET A 1 13.05 -2.64 56.42
N ASP A 2 11.79 -2.45 56.82
CA ASP A 2 11.23 -2.96 58.06
C ASP A 2 11.14 -4.49 58.04
N ILE A 3 11.57 -5.13 59.14
CA ILE A 3 11.49 -6.59 59.33
C ILE A 3 10.04 -7.09 59.20
N GLN A 4 9.07 -6.23 59.56
CA GLN A 4 7.65 -6.51 59.41
C GLN A 4 7.23 -6.64 57.94
N SER A 5 7.73 -5.75 57.07
CA SER A 5 7.45 -5.78 55.63
C SER A 5 8.07 -7.01 54.96
N ALA A 6 9.24 -7.45 55.40
CA ALA A 6 9.85 -8.68 54.88
C ALA A 6 9.11 -9.94 55.35
N LEU A 7 8.53 -9.93 56.56
CA LEU A 7 7.75 -11.04 57.09
C LEU A 7 6.38 -11.14 56.41
N ASP A 8 5.72 -10.02 56.16
CA ASP A 8 4.44 -9.96 55.45
C ASP A 8 4.61 -10.38 53.98
N GLN A 9 5.68 -9.93 53.32
CA GLN A 9 6.01 -10.36 51.96
C GLN A 9 6.29 -11.87 51.87
N ALA A 10 7.04 -12.44 52.81
CA ALA A 10 7.30 -13.88 52.84
C ALA A 10 6.03 -14.71 53.12
N LEU A 11 5.08 -14.17 53.89
CA LEU A 11 3.78 -14.83 54.15
C LEU A 11 2.89 -14.81 52.91
N GLU A 12 2.85 -13.69 52.17
CA GLU A 12 2.11 -13.55 50.91
C GLU A 12 2.69 -14.44 49.79
N GLU A 13 4.02 -14.52 49.66
CA GLU A 13 4.68 -15.41 48.70
C GLU A 13 4.37 -16.89 48.98
N SER A 14 4.38 -17.29 50.27
CA SER A 14 4.01 -18.67 50.67
C SER A 14 2.53 -18.98 50.42
N HIS A 15 1.63 -18.01 50.62
CA HIS A 15 0.21 -18.19 50.34
C HIS A 15 -0.06 -18.31 48.84
N ALA A 16 0.59 -17.47 48.03
CA ALA A 16 0.46 -17.49 46.57
C ALA A 16 1.01 -18.78 45.95
N ALA A 17 2.13 -19.30 46.46
CA ALA A 17 2.67 -20.59 46.02
C ALA A 17 1.69 -21.74 46.31
N ASN A 18 1.09 -21.77 47.50
CA ASN A 18 0.07 -22.77 47.85
C ASN A 18 -1.20 -22.65 47.00
N LEU A 19 -1.57 -21.46 46.56
CA LEU A 19 -2.71 -21.25 45.64
C LEU A 19 -2.41 -21.82 44.24
N TRP A 20 -1.20 -21.62 43.74
CA TRP A 20 -0.80 -22.19 42.44
C TRP A 20 -0.78 -23.72 42.46
N ASP A 21 -0.28 -24.34 43.53
CA ASP A 21 -0.29 -25.80 43.69
C ASP A 21 -1.72 -26.38 43.74
N GLN A 22 -2.66 -25.68 44.37
CA GLN A 22 -4.08 -26.05 44.36
C GLN A 22 -4.71 -25.91 42.97
N ALA A 23 -4.38 -24.85 42.23
CA ALA A 23 -4.84 -24.66 40.86
C ALA A 23 -4.30 -25.76 39.92
N LEU A 24 -3.03 -26.18 40.09
CA LEU A 24 -2.46 -27.31 39.35
C LEU A 24 -3.22 -28.62 39.62
N GLY A 25 -3.66 -28.87 40.86
CA GLY A 25 -4.46 -30.04 41.20
C GLY A 25 -5.84 -30.06 40.53
N ILE A 26 -6.49 -28.90 40.40
CA ILE A 26 -7.77 -28.79 39.66
C ILE A 26 -7.53 -29.05 38.17
N LEU A 27 -6.49 -28.44 37.59
CA LEU A 27 -6.15 -28.56 36.17
C LEU A 27 -5.72 -29.98 35.78
N GLU A 28 -5.11 -30.76 36.68
CA GLU A 28 -4.78 -32.18 36.43
C GLU A 28 -6.06 -33.02 36.17
N GLY A 29 -7.20 -32.64 36.75
CA GLY A 29 -8.49 -33.29 36.53
C GLY A 29 -9.24 -32.84 35.28
N GLU A 30 -9.00 -31.61 34.80
CA GLU A 30 -9.72 -31.02 33.66
C GLU A 30 -9.09 -31.33 32.29
N MET A 31 -7.89 -31.93 32.26
CA MET A 31 -7.16 -32.15 31.01
C MET A 31 -6.49 -33.52 30.91
N PRO A 32 -6.15 -33.99 29.68
CA PRO A 32 -5.45 -35.26 29.50
C PRO A 32 -4.08 -35.26 30.20
N LYS A 33 -3.78 -36.35 30.93
CA LYS A 33 -2.53 -36.52 31.72
C LYS A 33 -1.25 -36.21 30.94
N ALA A 34 -1.18 -36.63 29.67
CA ALA A 34 -0.01 -36.35 28.81
C ALA A 34 0.18 -34.85 28.54
N SER A 35 -0.91 -34.07 28.44
CA SER A 35 -0.85 -32.63 28.24
C SER A 35 -0.46 -31.90 29.54
N PHE A 36 -1.00 -32.33 30.68
CA PHE A 36 -0.61 -31.80 31.99
C PHE A 36 0.89 -32.04 32.27
N ASP A 37 1.35 -33.27 32.10
CA ASP A 37 2.74 -33.68 32.33
C ASP A 37 3.73 -32.92 31.43
N THR A 38 3.31 -32.57 30.22
CA THR A 38 4.18 -31.88 29.26
C THR A 38 4.26 -30.38 29.52
N TRP A 39 3.18 -29.73 29.97
CA TRP A 39 3.06 -28.27 29.92
C TRP A 39 2.94 -27.59 31.28
N LEU A 40 2.32 -28.23 32.28
CA LEU A 40 1.99 -27.60 33.57
C LEU A 40 2.79 -28.14 34.75
N ARG A 41 3.17 -29.44 34.74
CA ARG A 41 3.82 -30.12 35.86
C ARG A 41 5.08 -29.40 36.40
N ASP A 42 5.89 -28.85 35.51
CA ASP A 42 7.16 -28.20 35.87
C ASP A 42 7.04 -26.66 35.98
N THR A 43 5.82 -26.11 35.98
CA THR A 43 5.61 -24.66 36.11
C THR A 43 5.70 -24.22 37.56
N LYS A 44 6.30 -23.05 37.81
CA LYS A 44 6.47 -22.50 39.16
C LYS A 44 5.93 -21.08 39.24
N LEU A 45 5.37 -20.71 40.37
CA LEU A 45 5.02 -19.32 40.64
C LEU A 45 6.31 -18.49 40.80
N SER A 46 6.41 -17.40 40.05
CA SER A 46 7.55 -16.48 40.07
C SER A 46 7.26 -15.19 40.83
N ALA A 47 6.03 -14.67 40.77
CA ALA A 47 5.61 -13.47 41.48
C ALA A 47 4.08 -13.39 41.58
N HIS A 48 3.57 -12.70 42.59
CA HIS A 48 2.16 -12.35 42.72
C HIS A 48 2.05 -10.90 43.20
N GLU A 49 1.62 -10.01 42.31
CA GLU A 49 1.50 -8.57 42.59
C GLU A 49 0.20 -8.03 41.96
N ALA A 50 -0.51 -7.18 42.69
CA ALA A 50 -1.69 -6.43 42.19
C ALA A 50 -2.76 -7.28 41.47
N GLY A 51 -3.01 -8.53 41.92
CA GLY A 51 -4.00 -9.43 41.33
C GLY A 51 -3.55 -10.16 40.06
N VAL A 52 -2.25 -10.12 39.74
CA VAL A 52 -1.63 -10.85 38.63
C VAL A 52 -0.64 -11.89 39.17
N MET A 53 -0.89 -13.17 38.88
CA MET A 53 0.03 -14.26 39.16
C MET A 53 0.96 -14.49 37.97
N THR A 54 2.26 -14.39 38.19
CA THR A 54 3.30 -14.62 37.18
C THR A 54 3.87 -16.02 37.34
N VAL A 55 3.69 -16.87 36.32
CA VAL A 55 4.11 -18.29 36.32
C VAL A 55 5.25 -18.50 35.32
N ALA A 56 6.33 -19.11 35.78
CA ALA A 56 7.48 -19.45 34.96
C ALA A 56 7.24 -20.76 34.19
N ALA A 57 7.37 -20.69 32.86
CA ALA A 57 7.34 -21.80 31.95
C ALA A 57 8.76 -22.21 31.53
N ARG A 58 8.97 -23.51 31.32
CA ARG A 58 10.30 -24.10 31.03
C ARG A 58 11.00 -23.57 29.76
N ASN A 59 10.27 -22.98 28.81
CA ASN A 59 10.80 -22.36 27.60
C ASN A 59 9.71 -21.50 26.91
N ALA A 60 10.12 -20.70 25.92
CA ALA A 60 9.22 -19.82 25.17
C ALA A 60 8.06 -20.55 24.46
N TYR A 61 8.27 -21.79 24.02
CA TYR A 61 7.21 -22.59 23.38
C TYR A 61 6.14 -23.02 24.40
N ALA A 62 6.55 -23.40 25.61
CA ALA A 62 5.64 -23.68 26.70
C ALA A 62 4.88 -22.43 27.14
N ARG A 63 5.56 -21.27 27.22
CA ARG A 63 4.92 -19.97 27.52
C ARG A 63 3.78 -19.65 26.53
N GLU A 64 4.08 -19.68 25.23
CA GLU A 64 3.09 -19.37 24.18
C GLU A 64 1.93 -20.38 24.15
N TRP A 65 2.22 -21.67 24.38
CA TRP A 65 1.19 -22.70 24.43
C TRP A 65 0.27 -22.53 25.65
N LEU A 66 0.83 -22.26 26.83
CA LEU A 66 0.08 -22.00 28.06
C LEU A 66 -0.78 -20.73 27.92
N GLU A 67 -0.20 -19.65 27.39
CA GLU A 67 -0.88 -18.37 27.17
C GLU A 67 -2.05 -18.50 26.18
N SER A 68 -1.86 -19.25 25.09
CA SER A 68 -2.89 -19.37 24.04
C SER A 68 -4.01 -20.38 24.35
N ARG A 69 -3.75 -21.39 25.20
CA ARG A 69 -4.71 -22.51 25.37
C ARG A 69 -5.17 -22.75 26.80
N VAL A 70 -4.36 -22.40 27.80
CA VAL A 70 -4.59 -22.80 29.19
C VAL A 70 -4.79 -21.60 30.11
N ALA A 71 -4.39 -20.40 29.70
CA ALA A 71 -4.58 -19.16 30.46
C ALA A 71 -6.00 -19.01 31.02
N ALA A 72 -7.02 -19.14 30.16
CA ALA A 72 -8.43 -19.04 30.58
C ALA A 72 -8.90 -20.18 31.50
N ALA A 73 -8.22 -21.33 31.50
CA ALA A 73 -8.50 -22.40 32.46
C ALA A 73 -7.83 -22.12 33.81
N CYS A 74 -6.58 -21.64 33.79
CA CYS A 74 -5.87 -21.21 34.99
C CYS A 74 -6.59 -20.04 35.69
N GLU A 75 -7.00 -19.01 34.95
CA GLU A 75 -7.69 -17.84 35.51
C GLU A 75 -9.03 -18.22 36.14
N ARG A 76 -9.77 -19.18 35.55
CA ARG A 76 -10.99 -19.73 36.15
C ARG A 76 -10.69 -20.50 37.44
N ALA A 77 -9.74 -21.44 37.40
CA ALA A 77 -9.37 -22.21 38.58
C ALA A 77 -8.86 -21.32 39.73
N LEU A 78 -8.09 -20.28 39.41
CA LEU A 78 -7.60 -19.31 40.38
C LEU A 78 -8.73 -18.42 40.91
N SER A 79 -9.63 -17.94 40.06
CA SER A 79 -10.78 -17.13 40.49
C SER A 79 -11.75 -17.91 41.37
N ASP A 80 -11.92 -19.21 41.11
CA ASP A 80 -12.74 -20.11 41.95
C ASP A 80 -12.10 -20.34 43.33
N LEU A 81 -10.76 -20.39 43.40
CA LEU A 81 -10.00 -20.57 44.64
C LEU A 81 -9.88 -19.29 45.48
N THR A 82 -9.70 -18.12 44.84
CA THR A 82 -9.48 -16.83 45.51
C THR A 82 -10.76 -16.03 45.70
N GLY A 83 -11.84 -16.34 44.97
CA GLY A 83 -13.08 -15.56 44.95
C GLY A 83 -12.94 -14.18 44.28
N ALA A 84 -11.81 -13.91 43.62
CA ALA A 84 -11.49 -12.64 42.97
C ALA A 84 -10.91 -12.88 41.56
N ASP A 85 -11.20 -11.98 40.62
CA ASP A 85 -10.71 -12.07 39.24
C ASP A 85 -9.18 -11.96 39.22
N THR A 86 -8.52 -13.12 39.12
CA THR A 86 -7.06 -13.24 39.19
C THR A 86 -6.52 -13.50 37.80
N LYS A 87 -5.70 -12.58 37.28
CA LYS A 87 -5.10 -12.72 35.95
C LYS A 87 -3.80 -13.50 36.02
N ILE A 88 -3.50 -14.25 34.96
CA ILE A 88 -2.25 -15.02 34.88
C ILE A 88 -1.34 -14.48 33.78
N ARG A 89 -0.04 -14.39 34.09
CA ARG A 89 1.01 -14.05 33.13
C ARG A 89 2.04 -15.16 33.08
N PHE A 90 2.43 -15.61 31.89
CA PHE A 90 3.48 -16.60 31.73
C PHE A 90 4.80 -15.95 31.31
N VAL A 91 5.89 -16.29 31.99
CA VAL A 91 7.26 -15.84 31.68
C VAL A 91 8.16 -17.04 31.41
N VAL A 92 9.29 -16.85 30.73
CA VAL A 92 10.29 -17.92 30.59
C VAL A 92 11.19 -17.93 31.81
N ASP A 93 11.44 -19.12 32.37
CA ASP A 93 12.37 -19.30 33.49
C ASP A 93 13.77 -18.74 33.11
N GLY A 94 14.15 -17.60 33.72
CA GLY A 94 15.42 -16.89 33.46
C GLY A 94 15.32 -15.42 32.98
N GLU A 95 14.14 -14.85 32.72
CA GLU A 95 13.99 -13.45 32.25
C GLU A 95 13.86 -12.40 33.37
N VAL A 96 13.98 -12.77 34.65
CA VAL A 96 13.84 -11.81 35.76
C VAL A 96 15.20 -11.39 36.29
N LYS A 97 15.72 -10.28 35.76
CA LYS A 97 16.56 -9.27 36.44
C LYS A 97 16.89 -8.16 35.44
N ASP A 98 16.11 -7.09 35.53
CA ASP A 98 16.50 -5.67 35.35
C ASP A 98 15.21 -4.87 35.11
N ALA A 99 14.51 -4.62 36.22
CA ALA A 99 13.57 -3.49 36.29
C ALA A 99 14.38 -2.24 36.67
N ASP A 100 13.95 -1.10 36.12
CA ASP A 100 14.27 0.30 36.51
C ASP A 100 15.02 1.13 35.45
N VAL A 101 14.35 1.44 34.34
CA VAL A 101 14.33 2.80 33.75
C VAL A 101 12.97 3.04 33.09
N GLU A 102 12.09 3.78 33.74
CA GLU A 102 10.89 4.36 33.12
C GLU A 102 11.31 5.49 32.16
N GLU A 103 11.17 5.28 30.85
CA GLU A 103 10.98 6.37 29.89
C GLU A 103 9.48 6.54 29.65
N VAL A 104 8.96 7.68 30.11
CA VAL A 104 7.56 8.08 29.92
C VAL A 104 7.35 8.38 28.43
N LEU A 105 6.89 7.37 27.69
CA LEU A 105 6.18 7.57 26.43
C LEU A 105 4.70 7.76 26.78
N GLU A 106 4.12 8.87 26.33
CA GLU A 106 2.68 9.08 26.37
C GLU A 106 1.98 7.97 25.57
N GLU A 107 1.54 6.92 26.25
CA GLU A 107 0.61 5.96 25.67
C GLU A 107 -0.72 6.68 25.44
N GLU A 108 -1.13 6.83 24.17
CA GLU A 108 -2.54 7.09 23.86
C GLU A 108 -3.37 6.02 24.59
N PRO A 109 -4.42 6.41 25.33
CA PRO A 109 -5.16 5.48 26.18
C PRO A 109 -5.62 4.31 25.31
N GLU A 110 -5.28 3.08 25.69
CA GLU A 110 -5.67 1.85 24.99
C GLU A 110 -7.15 1.94 24.61
N ALA A 111 -7.39 2.34 23.36
CA ALA A 111 -8.72 2.41 22.83
C ALA A 111 -9.19 0.97 22.81
N ARG A 112 -10.09 0.60 23.73
CA ARG A 112 -10.79 -0.69 23.71
C ARG A 112 -11.28 -0.89 22.27
N GLY A 113 -10.56 -1.74 21.52
CA GLY A 113 -10.85 -1.96 20.12
C GLY A 113 -12.30 -2.39 19.99
N PHE A 114 -13.03 -1.81 19.05
CA PHE A 114 -14.36 -2.32 18.75
C PHE A 114 -14.19 -3.64 17.99
N ALA A 115 -14.77 -4.72 18.51
CA ALA A 115 -14.88 -5.96 17.77
C ALA A 115 -15.82 -5.71 16.57
N ALA A 116 -15.25 -5.62 15.38
CA ALA A 116 -16.00 -5.54 14.14
C ALA A 116 -15.97 -6.89 13.45
N GLU A 117 -17.15 -7.44 13.21
CA GLU A 117 -17.33 -8.58 12.32
C GLU A 117 -17.26 -8.11 10.87
N VAL A 118 -16.46 -8.77 10.05
CA VAL A 118 -16.42 -8.52 8.61
C VAL A 118 -17.64 -9.19 7.99
N VAL A 119 -18.65 -8.41 7.61
CA VAL A 119 -19.84 -8.89 6.89
C VAL A 119 -19.61 -8.77 5.38
N ASP A 120 -20.04 -9.78 4.61
CA ASP A 120 -19.99 -9.85 3.14
C ASP A 120 -18.57 -9.89 2.50
N ALA A 121 -17.58 -10.50 3.15
CA ALA A 121 -16.33 -10.82 2.48
C ALA A 121 -16.53 -11.90 1.42
N THR A 122 -15.97 -11.70 0.23
CA THR A 122 -15.96 -12.78 -0.77
C THR A 122 -14.93 -13.84 -0.37
N ARG A 123 -15.13 -15.09 -0.82
CA ARG A 123 -14.13 -16.17 -0.66
C ARG A 123 -12.72 -15.72 -1.06
N TYR A 124 -12.62 -14.92 -2.12
CA TYR A 124 -11.35 -14.34 -2.56
C TYR A 124 -10.74 -13.38 -1.52
N GLN A 125 -11.52 -12.48 -0.93
CA GLN A 125 -11.04 -11.56 0.11
C GLN A 125 -10.58 -12.29 1.36
N ASP A 126 -11.28 -13.35 1.77
CA ASP A 126 -10.93 -14.12 2.97
C ASP A 126 -9.68 -14.97 2.81
N GLU A 127 -9.56 -15.65 1.66
CA GLU A 127 -8.45 -16.55 1.36
C GLU A 127 -7.21 -15.80 0.86
N VAL A 128 -7.35 -14.94 -0.15
CA VAL A 128 -6.23 -14.24 -0.79
C VAL A 128 -5.77 -13.06 0.05
N ARG A 129 -6.71 -12.33 0.68
CA ARG A 129 -6.44 -11.10 1.43
C ARG A 129 -5.59 -10.13 0.60
N PRO A 130 -6.13 -9.61 -0.53
CA PRO A 130 -5.36 -8.86 -1.52
C PRO A 130 -4.65 -7.61 -0.97
N GLU A 131 -5.09 -7.11 0.19
CA GLU A 131 -4.44 -6.02 0.93
C GLU A 131 -3.13 -6.43 1.63
N LYS A 132 -2.90 -7.73 1.86
CA LYS A 132 -1.66 -8.25 2.44
C LYS A 132 -0.61 -8.41 1.35
N VAL A 133 0.24 -7.40 1.22
CA VAL A 133 1.23 -7.32 0.15
C VAL A 133 2.65 -7.08 0.67
N VAL A 134 3.63 -7.58 -0.08
CA VAL A 134 5.02 -7.16 -0.01
C VAL A 134 5.25 -6.10 -1.09
N VAL A 135 5.86 -4.99 -0.72
CA VAL A 135 6.18 -3.88 -1.64
C VAL A 135 7.69 -3.74 -1.76
N LEU A 136 8.19 -3.79 -3.00
CA LEU A 136 9.59 -3.59 -3.34
C LEU A 136 9.78 -2.34 -4.21
N PRO A 137 10.91 -1.62 -4.11
CA PRO A 137 11.27 -0.64 -5.12
C PRO A 137 11.38 -1.34 -6.48
N GLY A 138 10.75 -0.79 -7.52
CA GLY A 138 10.70 -1.44 -8.83
C GLY A 138 12.07 -1.58 -9.48
N TYR A 139 13.02 -0.71 -9.09
CA TYR A 139 14.43 -0.82 -9.47
C TYR A 139 15.03 -2.19 -9.12
N ALA A 140 14.53 -2.88 -8.08
CA ALA A 140 15.03 -4.19 -7.71
C ALA A 140 14.90 -5.22 -8.85
N LEU A 141 13.89 -5.11 -9.73
CA LEU A 141 13.77 -5.98 -10.91
C LEU A 141 14.93 -5.79 -11.89
N ARG A 142 15.56 -4.62 -11.90
CA ARG A 142 16.73 -4.33 -12.74
C ARG A 142 17.97 -5.12 -12.31
N LEU A 143 18.09 -5.45 -11.02
CA LEU A 143 19.15 -6.33 -10.50
C LEU A 143 19.02 -7.76 -11.05
N LEU A 144 17.80 -8.23 -11.29
CA LEU A 144 17.57 -9.51 -11.98
C LEU A 144 17.92 -9.41 -13.47
N GLU A 145 17.46 -8.34 -14.12
CA GLU A 145 17.62 -8.12 -15.57
C GLU A 145 19.09 -8.00 -16.01
N HIS A 146 19.92 -7.35 -15.20
CA HIS A 146 21.36 -7.22 -15.46
C HIS A 146 22.20 -8.35 -14.84
N GLY A 147 21.56 -9.31 -14.17
CA GLY A 147 22.23 -10.47 -13.59
C GLY A 147 23.05 -10.19 -12.33
N ASP A 148 22.88 -9.02 -11.70
CA ASP A 148 23.46 -8.69 -10.40
C ASP A 148 22.91 -9.59 -9.28
N LEU A 149 21.68 -10.07 -9.44
CA LEU A 149 21.06 -11.08 -8.60
C LEU A 149 20.52 -12.22 -9.44
N THR A 150 20.75 -13.45 -8.97
CA THR A 150 19.97 -14.60 -9.43
C THR A 150 18.54 -14.53 -8.86
N PRO A 151 17.53 -15.17 -9.49
CA PRO A 151 16.17 -15.26 -8.93
C PRO A 151 16.14 -15.81 -7.50
N LYS A 152 17.04 -16.74 -7.19
CA LYS A 152 17.15 -17.34 -5.86
C LYS A 152 17.69 -16.33 -4.83
N GLN A 153 18.73 -15.59 -5.17
CA GLN A 153 19.29 -14.53 -4.32
C GLN A 153 18.30 -13.38 -4.11
N MET A 154 17.57 -12.98 -5.15
CA MET A 154 16.51 -11.98 -5.04
C MET A 154 15.41 -12.41 -4.07
N SER A 155 15.01 -13.69 -4.13
CA SER A 155 14.03 -14.25 -3.21
C SER A 155 14.57 -14.31 -1.77
N LEU A 156 15.84 -14.66 -1.59
CA LEU A 156 16.47 -14.64 -0.27
C LEU A 156 16.47 -13.22 0.32
N TRP A 157 16.89 -12.22 -0.45
CA TRP A 157 16.85 -10.82 -0.03
C TRP A 157 15.43 -10.37 0.31
N LEU A 158 14.43 -10.72 -0.52
CA LEU A 158 13.01 -10.46 -0.25
C LEU A 158 12.59 -11.00 1.13
N GLY A 159 12.98 -12.23 1.46
CA GLY A 159 12.69 -12.84 2.74
C GLY A 159 13.31 -12.11 3.92
N PHE A 160 14.61 -11.78 3.83
CA PHE A 160 15.32 -11.03 4.89
C PHE A 160 14.70 -9.66 5.08
N ARG A 161 14.44 -8.93 3.99
CA ARG A 161 13.82 -7.61 4.01
C ARG A 161 12.44 -7.66 4.67
N GLN A 162 11.63 -8.66 4.34
CA GLN A 162 10.29 -8.78 4.90
C GLN A 162 10.30 -9.15 6.39
N ALA A 163 11.24 -9.99 6.82
CA ALA A 163 11.39 -10.34 8.23
C ALA A 163 11.83 -9.14 9.07
N VAL A 164 12.82 -8.37 8.60
CA VAL A 164 13.26 -7.12 9.26
C VAL A 164 12.14 -6.08 9.28
N TYR A 165 11.39 -5.92 8.18
CA TYR A 165 10.26 -5.00 8.11
C TYR A 165 9.17 -5.32 9.15
N ALA A 166 8.85 -6.61 9.33
CA ALA A 166 7.84 -7.04 10.28
C ALA A 166 8.20 -6.67 11.74
N GLN A 167 9.47 -6.76 12.11
CA GLN A 167 9.96 -6.45 13.46
C GLN A 167 10.09 -4.94 13.67
N ARG A 168 10.59 -4.18 12.68
CA ARG A 168 10.65 -2.71 12.75
C ARG A 168 9.27 -2.08 12.92
N LYS A 169 8.23 -2.67 12.30
CA LYS A 169 6.83 -2.23 12.47
C LYS A 169 6.32 -2.40 13.92
N ARG A 170 6.92 -3.30 14.71
CA ARG A 170 6.58 -3.55 16.12
C ARG A 170 7.29 -2.60 17.10
N GLY A 171 8.10 -1.65 16.61
CA GLY A 171 8.78 -0.65 17.45
C GLY A 171 10.22 -1.00 17.85
N GLU A 172 10.75 -2.14 17.42
CA GLU A 172 12.13 -2.54 17.75
C GLU A 172 13.15 -1.89 16.80
N GLY A 173 13.97 -0.97 17.31
CA GLY A 173 15.00 -0.26 16.54
C GLY A 173 16.20 -1.14 16.14
N THR A 174 16.56 -2.12 16.96
CA THR A 174 17.57 -3.15 16.65
C THR A 174 16.91 -4.51 16.71
N VAL A 175 16.74 -5.15 15.56
CA VAL A 175 16.02 -6.43 15.48
C VAL A 175 16.90 -7.55 16.04
N ARG A 176 16.44 -8.23 17.11
CA ARG A 176 17.15 -9.36 17.71
C ARG A 176 16.41 -10.67 17.43
N ASN A 177 17.18 -11.73 17.15
CA ASN A 177 16.71 -13.12 17.13
C ASN A 177 15.54 -13.45 16.16
N ILE A 178 15.57 -12.96 14.92
CA ILE A 178 14.61 -13.36 13.88
C ILE A 178 14.79 -14.86 13.56
N PRO A 179 13.75 -15.69 13.71
CA PRO A 179 13.87 -17.10 13.38
C PRO A 179 13.88 -17.29 11.85
N HIS A 180 14.69 -18.23 11.37
CA HIS A 180 14.89 -18.47 9.92
C HIS A 180 13.60 -18.73 9.13
N TRP A 181 12.54 -19.24 9.76
CA TRP A 181 11.27 -19.51 9.10
C TRP A 181 10.53 -18.22 8.71
N GLU A 182 10.75 -17.09 9.40
CA GLU A 182 10.20 -15.78 8.99
C GLU A 182 10.81 -15.32 7.66
N VAL A 183 12.11 -15.60 7.46
CA VAL A 183 12.79 -15.36 6.18
C VAL A 183 12.28 -16.33 5.12
N CYS A 184 12.26 -17.63 5.41
CA CYS A 184 11.82 -18.67 4.47
C CYS A 184 10.39 -18.45 3.97
N LYS A 185 9.51 -17.92 4.83
CA LYS A 185 8.10 -17.64 4.52
C LYS A 185 7.92 -16.82 3.26
N PHE A 186 8.76 -15.81 3.03
CA PHE A 186 8.68 -14.93 1.86
C PHE A 186 9.79 -15.17 0.83
N ALA A 187 10.82 -15.95 1.20
CA ALA A 187 11.93 -16.24 0.32
C ALA A 187 11.67 -17.34 -0.71
N MET A 188 10.43 -17.88 -0.79
CA MET A 188 10.03 -18.93 -1.74
C MET A 188 10.94 -20.17 -1.69
N MET A 189 11.50 -20.48 -0.52
CA MET A 189 12.51 -21.52 -0.38
C MET A 189 12.29 -22.42 0.83
N SER A 190 12.73 -23.67 0.71
CA SER A 190 12.73 -24.62 1.81
C SER A 190 13.83 -24.29 2.83
N ARG A 191 13.67 -24.79 4.06
CA ARG A 191 14.69 -24.71 5.11
C ARG A 191 16.07 -25.19 4.62
N ALA A 192 16.12 -26.31 3.91
CA ALA A 192 17.37 -26.86 3.39
C ALA A 192 18.00 -25.96 2.32
N SER A 193 17.18 -25.33 1.47
CA SER A 193 17.66 -24.37 0.47
C SER A 193 18.19 -23.11 1.15
N TYR A 194 17.47 -22.57 2.14
CA TYR A 194 17.90 -21.42 2.92
C TYR A 194 19.28 -21.63 3.55
N PHE A 195 19.45 -22.71 4.33
CA PHE A 195 20.73 -23.03 4.97
C PHE A 195 21.86 -23.34 4.00
N ARG A 196 21.56 -23.72 2.76
CA ARG A 196 22.57 -23.86 1.70
C ARG A 196 23.03 -22.51 1.19
N GLU A 197 22.11 -21.57 1.00
CA GLU A 197 22.43 -20.23 0.50
C GLU A 197 23.19 -19.39 1.53
N ILE A 198 22.84 -19.48 2.82
CA ILE A 198 23.51 -18.68 3.86
C ILE A 198 24.82 -19.29 4.36
N ARG A 199 25.19 -20.49 3.90
CA ARG A 199 26.43 -21.21 4.28
C ARG A 199 27.54 -21.01 3.26
N SER A 200 27.36 -20.16 2.25
CA SER A 200 28.47 -19.79 1.36
C SER A 200 29.65 -19.29 2.20
N LYS A 201 30.89 -19.61 1.79
CA LYS A 201 32.13 -19.20 2.49
C LYS A 201 32.40 -17.69 2.43
N GLU A 202 31.44 -16.91 1.95
CA GLU A 202 31.54 -15.47 1.74
C GLU A 202 30.67 -14.76 2.77
N ASP A 203 31.16 -13.64 3.29
CA ASP A 203 30.40 -12.78 4.21
C ASP A 203 29.20 -12.10 3.52
N PHE A 204 29.14 -12.17 2.18
CA PHE A 204 28.09 -11.60 1.35
C PHE A 204 27.09 -12.67 0.91
N VAL A 205 25.82 -12.45 1.26
CA VAL A 205 24.67 -13.28 0.92
C VAL A 205 23.73 -12.47 0.02
N ALA A 206 22.94 -13.17 -0.80
CA ALA A 206 21.97 -12.55 -1.71
C ALA A 206 22.60 -11.47 -2.60
N GLY A 207 23.73 -11.81 -3.23
CA GLY A 207 24.50 -10.89 -4.06
C GLY A 207 25.16 -9.74 -3.30
N GLY A 208 25.19 -9.76 -1.96
CA GLY A 208 25.73 -8.69 -1.12
C GLY A 208 24.69 -7.69 -0.62
N LEU A 209 23.40 -7.97 -0.78
CA LEU A 209 22.32 -7.22 -0.11
C LEU A 209 22.03 -7.71 1.31
N VAL A 210 22.64 -8.82 1.71
CA VAL A 210 22.65 -9.33 3.08
C VAL A 210 24.09 -9.60 3.45
N GLU A 211 24.59 -8.96 4.50
CA GLU A 211 25.98 -9.10 4.95
C GLU A 211 25.98 -9.82 6.29
N LYS A 212 26.76 -10.88 6.41
CA LYS A 212 27.01 -11.50 7.70
C LYS A 212 27.97 -10.59 8.48
N ILE A 213 27.63 -10.30 9.73
CA ILE A 213 28.47 -9.52 10.63
C ILE A 213 28.87 -10.39 11.83
N ASP A 214 30.05 -10.12 12.38
CA ASP A 214 30.49 -10.78 13.60
C ASP A 214 29.50 -10.49 14.73
N SER A 215 29.07 -11.55 15.42
CA SER A 215 28.02 -11.47 16.43
C SER A 215 28.45 -10.70 17.68
N GLY A 216 29.73 -10.37 17.86
CA GLY A 216 30.22 -9.58 18.99
C GLY A 216 29.68 -10.09 20.34
N SER A 217 29.07 -9.18 21.12
CA SER A 217 28.41 -9.44 22.41
C SER A 217 27.02 -10.13 22.31
N MET A 218 26.60 -10.52 21.11
CA MET A 218 25.24 -11.00 20.78
C MET A 218 25.15 -12.54 20.72
N GLY A 219 26.11 -13.24 21.34
CA GLY A 219 26.13 -14.70 21.52
C GLY A 219 26.46 -15.51 20.25
N ASP A 220 26.10 -16.80 20.28
CA ASP A 220 26.38 -17.79 19.21
C ASP A 220 25.47 -17.65 17.97
N ALA A 221 24.58 -16.64 17.93
CA ALA A 221 23.63 -16.46 16.83
C ALA A 221 24.28 -15.73 15.63
N ASN A 222 23.97 -16.19 14.41
CA ASN A 222 24.40 -15.46 13.20
C ASN A 222 23.73 -14.08 13.15
N CYS A 223 24.55 -13.04 13.06
CA CYS A 223 24.09 -11.66 12.91
C CYS A 223 24.20 -11.23 11.44
N TYR A 224 23.20 -10.51 10.94
CA TYR A 224 23.12 -10.08 9.55
C TYR A 224 22.75 -8.60 9.46
N ARG A 225 23.44 -7.86 8.58
CA ARG A 225 23.04 -6.54 8.12
C ARG A 225 22.26 -6.70 6.81
N VAL A 226 21.04 -6.17 6.76
CA VAL A 226 20.13 -6.31 5.61
C VAL A 226 19.94 -4.94 4.96
N HIS A 227 20.24 -4.86 3.67
CA HIS A 227 19.99 -3.66 2.87
C HIS A 227 18.50 -3.55 2.55
N MET A 228 17.80 -2.54 3.13
CA MET A 228 16.35 -2.38 2.96
C MET A 228 15.96 -1.78 1.60
N ALA A 229 16.88 -1.06 0.96
CA ALA A 229 16.77 -0.59 -0.42
C ALA A 229 17.67 -1.43 -1.32
N PRO A 230 17.31 -1.63 -2.61
CA PRO A 230 18.24 -2.24 -3.56
C PRO A 230 19.42 -1.29 -3.81
N ARG A 231 20.59 -1.87 -4.08
CA ARG A 231 21.74 -1.12 -4.60
C ARG A 231 21.61 -0.90 -6.11
N LEU A 232 22.40 0.02 -6.65
CA LEU A 232 22.52 0.18 -8.10
C LEU A 232 23.19 -1.04 -8.75
N THR A 233 22.80 -1.35 -9.99
CA THR A 233 23.38 -2.44 -10.78
C THR A 233 24.81 -2.09 -11.18
N ARG A 234 25.67 -3.09 -11.40
CA ARG A 234 27.06 -2.87 -11.87
C ARG A 234 27.10 -2.05 -13.15
N ARG A 235 26.15 -2.30 -14.07
CA ARG A 235 26.03 -1.56 -15.31
C ARG A 235 25.70 -0.08 -15.06
N ASP A 236 24.75 0.20 -14.18
CA ASP A 236 24.35 1.57 -13.87
C ASP A 236 25.46 2.33 -13.12
N CYS A 237 26.18 1.66 -12.21
CA CYS A 237 27.37 2.23 -11.60
C CYS A 237 28.42 2.60 -12.65
N ALA A 238 28.73 1.70 -13.58
CA ALA A 238 29.70 1.96 -14.65
C ALA A 238 29.25 3.11 -15.57
N ALA A 239 27.95 3.24 -15.83
CA ALA A 239 27.40 4.35 -16.60
C ALA A 239 27.63 5.71 -15.91
N ILE A 240 27.35 5.78 -14.60
CA ILE A 240 27.56 6.98 -13.78
C ILE A 240 29.05 7.29 -13.67
N GLU A 241 29.88 6.28 -13.42
CA GLU A 241 31.34 6.42 -13.33
C GLU A 241 31.93 6.97 -14.64
N ARG A 242 31.45 6.49 -15.79
CA ARG A 242 31.88 7.00 -17.10
C ARG A 242 31.58 8.50 -17.23
N VAL A 243 30.36 8.93 -16.91
CA VAL A 243 29.97 10.34 -17.00
C VAL A 243 30.80 11.19 -16.04
N LEU A 244 30.94 10.77 -14.78
CA LEU A 244 31.72 11.50 -13.78
C LEU A 244 33.20 11.59 -14.17
N THR A 245 33.78 10.50 -14.67
CA THR A 245 35.18 10.48 -15.10
C THR A 245 35.43 11.46 -16.24
N THR A 246 34.53 11.53 -17.22
CA THR A 246 34.62 12.49 -18.33
C THR A 246 34.61 13.93 -17.82
N GLU A 247 33.61 14.31 -17.03
CA GLU A 247 33.44 15.69 -16.55
C GLU A 247 34.55 16.11 -15.57
N VAL A 248 34.94 15.23 -14.65
CA VAL A 248 35.99 15.51 -13.66
C VAL A 248 37.39 15.56 -14.30
N SER A 249 37.63 14.83 -15.40
CA SER A 249 38.93 14.87 -16.10
C SER A 249 39.29 16.25 -16.66
N GLU A 250 38.30 17.11 -16.88
CA GLU A 250 38.49 18.50 -17.32
C GLU A 250 38.84 19.47 -16.19
N ALA A 251 38.84 19.00 -14.93
CA ALA A 251 39.11 19.86 -13.79
C ALA A 251 40.59 20.27 -13.71
N SER A 252 40.84 21.55 -13.43
CA SER A 252 42.20 22.08 -13.31
C SER A 252 42.82 21.84 -11.93
N THR A 253 41.99 21.66 -10.90
CA THR A 253 42.44 21.44 -9.52
C THR A 253 41.54 20.41 -8.82
N ARG A 254 41.99 19.85 -7.69
CA ARG A 254 41.17 18.92 -6.89
C ARG A 254 39.86 19.56 -6.38
N LYS A 255 39.91 20.84 -5.98
CA LYS A 255 38.73 21.59 -5.52
C LYS A 255 37.73 21.81 -6.67
N ASP A 256 38.26 22.12 -7.85
CA ASP A 256 37.47 22.23 -9.07
C ASP A 256 36.84 20.88 -9.46
N GLY A 257 37.59 19.77 -9.33
CA GLY A 257 37.08 18.42 -9.57
C GLY A 257 35.95 18.01 -8.60
N VAL A 258 36.03 18.41 -7.33
CA VAL A 258 34.95 18.23 -6.36
C VAL A 258 33.71 19.02 -6.77
N GLN A 259 33.86 20.29 -7.16
CA GLN A 259 32.73 21.11 -7.59
C GLN A 259 32.09 20.55 -8.87
N LYS A 260 32.90 20.21 -9.87
CA LYS A 260 32.41 19.56 -11.11
C LYS A 260 31.65 18.28 -10.80
N ALA A 261 32.15 17.43 -9.91
CA ALA A 261 31.43 16.22 -9.51
C ALA A 261 30.07 16.53 -8.86
N VAL A 262 29.98 17.53 -7.97
CA VAL A 262 28.70 18.00 -7.40
C VAL A 262 27.74 18.45 -8.51
N ASP A 263 28.22 19.29 -9.41
CA ASP A 263 27.43 19.86 -10.50
C ASP A 263 26.93 18.77 -11.45
N THR A 264 27.79 17.81 -11.81
CA THR A 264 27.44 16.65 -12.64
C THR A 264 26.39 15.77 -11.95
N LEU A 265 26.55 15.46 -10.66
CA LEU A 265 25.58 14.64 -9.91
C LEU A 265 24.20 15.31 -9.86
N ASN A 266 24.15 16.62 -9.59
CA ASN A 266 22.90 17.38 -9.59
C ASN A 266 22.27 17.41 -10.99
N ALA A 267 23.07 17.66 -12.04
CA ALA A 267 22.59 17.64 -13.42
C ALA A 267 22.04 16.26 -13.84
N LEU A 268 22.67 15.17 -13.38
CA LEU A 268 22.17 13.81 -13.60
C LEU A 268 20.86 13.54 -12.85
N ALA A 269 20.69 14.11 -11.66
CA ALA A 269 19.46 13.96 -10.87
C ALA A 269 18.27 14.69 -11.51
N GLU A 270 18.52 15.77 -12.25
CA GLU A 270 17.48 16.51 -12.98
C GLU A 270 17.07 15.85 -14.31
N ARG A 271 17.94 15.03 -14.89
CA ARG A 271 17.69 14.30 -16.14
C ARG A 271 16.88 13.02 -15.92
N ALA A 272 16.34 12.46 -17.00
CA ALA A 272 15.71 11.14 -16.92
C ALA A 272 16.82 10.07 -16.77
N PRO A 273 16.73 9.15 -15.81
CA PRO A 273 17.75 8.10 -15.63
C PRO A 273 18.07 7.30 -16.90
N ALA A 274 17.04 7.06 -17.71
CA ALA A 274 17.11 6.58 -19.08
C ALA A 274 18.30 7.11 -19.90
N ASP A 275 18.50 8.43 -19.87
CA ASP A 275 19.40 9.14 -20.78
C ASP A 275 20.86 8.77 -20.62
N TYR A 276 21.23 8.37 -19.40
CA TYR A 276 22.61 8.06 -19.06
C TYR A 276 22.80 6.61 -18.68
N LEU A 277 21.77 5.90 -18.19
CA LEU A 277 21.86 4.49 -17.81
C LEU A 277 21.73 3.53 -19.01
N GLU A 278 21.00 3.92 -20.07
CA GLU A 278 20.77 3.07 -21.24
C GLU A 278 21.74 3.34 -22.39
N ALA A 279 22.85 4.03 -22.12
CA ALA A 279 23.86 4.28 -23.13
C ALA A 279 24.39 2.98 -23.75
N GLU A 280 24.59 3.01 -25.08
CA GLU A 280 25.30 1.97 -25.80
C GLU A 280 26.78 1.95 -25.35
N ASP A 281 27.40 0.77 -25.35
CA ASP A 281 28.81 0.55 -24.99
C ASP A 281 29.24 0.90 -23.55
N ILE A 282 28.52 0.39 -22.55
CA ILE A 282 28.99 0.43 -21.15
C ILE A 282 29.90 -0.77 -20.88
N THR A 283 31.18 -0.49 -20.61
CA THR A 283 32.15 -1.49 -20.15
C THR A 283 32.13 -1.59 -18.62
N ILE A 284 31.88 -2.79 -18.11
CA ILE A 284 31.87 -3.06 -16.66
C ILE A 284 33.29 -3.44 -16.25
N GLY A 285 33.90 -2.66 -15.36
CA GLY A 285 35.24 -2.93 -14.82
C GLY A 285 35.26 -4.07 -13.79
N ASP A 286 36.45 -4.61 -13.53
CA ASP A 286 36.66 -5.69 -12.55
C ASP A 286 36.46 -5.22 -11.10
N ALA A 287 36.76 -3.95 -10.81
CA ALA A 287 36.50 -3.31 -9.53
C ALA A 287 35.14 -2.60 -9.57
N TRP A 288 34.20 -3.07 -8.76
CA TRP A 288 32.81 -2.59 -8.79
C TRP A 288 32.44 -1.69 -7.59
N PRO A 289 32.21 -0.40 -7.81
CA PRO A 289 31.72 0.45 -6.73
C PRO A 289 30.30 0.05 -6.32
N ARG A 290 30.04 -0.02 -5.02
CA ARG A 290 28.77 -0.48 -4.43
C ARG A 290 27.76 0.65 -4.20
N SER A 291 28.19 1.90 -4.34
CA SER A 291 27.35 3.09 -4.18
C SER A 291 27.86 4.24 -5.04
N VAL A 292 27.00 5.22 -5.32
CA VAL A 292 27.42 6.47 -5.99
C VAL A 292 28.53 7.18 -5.20
N ALA A 293 28.48 7.12 -3.86
CA ALA A 293 29.53 7.66 -3.01
C ALA A 293 30.90 6.98 -3.25
N GLU A 294 30.93 5.67 -3.44
CA GLU A 294 32.16 4.95 -3.79
C GLU A 294 32.68 5.32 -5.18
N ILE A 295 31.78 5.50 -6.16
CA ILE A 295 32.15 5.99 -7.50
C ILE A 295 32.85 7.35 -7.37
N VAL A 296 32.23 8.28 -6.65
CA VAL A 296 32.76 9.64 -6.47
C VAL A 296 34.12 9.62 -5.76
N ARG A 297 34.30 8.80 -4.72
CA ARG A 297 35.63 8.64 -4.07
C ARG A 297 36.68 8.15 -5.05
N SER A 298 36.35 7.13 -5.84
CA SER A 298 37.24 6.55 -6.84
C SER A 298 37.66 7.57 -7.89
N VAL A 299 36.69 8.27 -8.48
CA VAL A 299 36.91 9.24 -9.56
C VAL A 299 37.73 10.45 -9.10
N ILE A 300 37.48 10.96 -7.89
CA ILE A 300 38.20 12.13 -7.36
C ILE A 300 39.54 11.74 -6.70
N GLY A 301 39.74 10.46 -6.37
CA GLY A 301 40.88 9.98 -5.59
C GLY A 301 40.82 10.49 -4.14
N LEU A 302 39.65 10.41 -3.49
CA LEU A 302 39.49 10.80 -2.08
C LEU A 302 39.72 9.57 -1.18
N GLU A 303 40.61 9.73 -0.20
CA GLU A 303 40.76 8.81 0.92
C GLU A 303 39.97 9.34 2.13
N GLY A 304 39.05 8.53 2.68
CA GLY A 304 38.21 8.90 3.84
C GLY A 304 36.78 9.31 3.50
N ASP A 305 36.22 10.19 4.34
CA ASP A 305 34.82 10.63 4.24
C ASP A 305 34.57 11.57 3.04
N LEU A 306 33.39 11.46 2.42
CA LEU A 306 33.00 12.43 1.40
C LEU A 306 32.66 13.76 2.06
N PRO A 307 33.02 14.90 1.44
CA PRO A 307 32.42 16.18 1.77
C PRO A 307 30.89 16.11 1.75
N HIS A 308 30.22 16.76 2.71
CA HIS A 308 28.76 16.71 2.87
C HIS A 308 28.00 17.03 1.57
N GLU A 309 28.43 18.04 0.82
CA GLU A 309 27.77 18.42 -0.44
C GLU A 309 27.81 17.30 -1.51
N LEU A 310 28.92 16.56 -1.59
CA LEU A 310 29.04 15.42 -2.50
C LEU A 310 28.24 14.21 -2.00
N ALA A 311 28.24 13.97 -0.68
CA ALA A 311 27.46 12.92 -0.08
C ALA A 311 25.96 13.12 -0.36
N ASP A 312 25.45 14.34 -0.12
CA ASP A 312 24.05 14.68 -0.36
C ASP A 312 23.70 14.61 -1.86
N ALA A 313 24.60 15.05 -2.76
CA ALA A 313 24.37 14.94 -4.20
C ALA A 313 24.34 13.48 -4.68
N ALA A 314 25.22 12.63 -4.14
CA ALA A 314 25.24 11.20 -4.44
C ALA A 314 23.99 10.47 -3.92
N GLU A 315 23.52 10.81 -2.72
CA GLU A 315 22.28 10.29 -2.15
C GLU A 315 21.07 10.73 -2.99
N ARG A 316 20.96 12.02 -3.31
CA ARG A 316 19.89 12.55 -4.19
C ARG A 316 19.83 11.83 -5.54
N LEU A 317 20.98 11.61 -6.19
CA LEU A 317 21.03 10.88 -7.45
C LEU A 317 20.57 9.42 -7.27
N THR A 318 21.02 8.77 -6.19
CA THR A 318 20.63 7.38 -5.87
C THR A 318 19.11 7.28 -5.69
N ASP A 319 18.52 8.12 -4.84
CA ASP A 319 17.08 8.15 -4.60
C ASP A 319 16.29 8.47 -5.86
N ARG A 320 16.79 9.40 -6.68
CA ARG A 320 16.19 9.74 -7.98
C ARG A 320 16.13 8.53 -8.91
N ILE A 321 17.22 7.77 -9.00
CA ILE A 321 17.31 6.56 -9.84
C ILE A 321 16.37 5.49 -9.28
N LEU A 322 16.46 5.16 -7.99
CA LEU A 322 15.64 4.13 -7.37
C LEU A 322 14.14 4.44 -7.47
N GLY A 323 13.77 5.71 -7.25
CA GLY A 323 12.39 6.20 -7.33
C GLY A 323 11.81 6.20 -8.75
N ALA A 324 12.65 6.28 -9.78
CA ALA A 324 12.21 6.34 -11.18
C ALA A 324 11.49 5.06 -11.66
N TYR A 325 11.78 3.92 -11.02
CA TYR A 325 11.25 2.61 -11.40
C TYR A 325 10.00 2.22 -10.61
N GLY A 326 9.43 3.12 -9.82
CA GLY A 326 8.17 2.86 -9.13
C GLY A 326 8.26 1.79 -8.05
N GLN A 327 7.19 1.01 -7.87
CA GLN A 327 7.08 -0.01 -6.83
C GLN A 327 6.43 -1.26 -7.41
N VAL A 328 6.96 -2.41 -7.03
CA VAL A 328 6.43 -3.73 -7.34
C VAL A 328 5.62 -4.21 -6.13
N VAL A 329 4.39 -4.62 -6.37
CA VAL A 329 3.46 -5.10 -5.34
C VAL A 329 3.22 -6.58 -5.55
N ILE A 330 3.42 -7.39 -4.52
CA ILE A 330 3.28 -8.84 -4.58
C ILE A 330 2.38 -9.28 -3.43
N THR A 331 1.32 -10.04 -3.71
CA THR A 331 0.45 -10.54 -2.65
C THR A 331 1.18 -11.57 -1.78
N HIS A 332 0.89 -11.57 -0.47
CA HIS A 332 1.36 -12.62 0.43
C HIS A 332 0.88 -14.00 -0.04
N TYR A 333 -0.35 -14.08 -0.56
CA TYR A 333 -0.92 -15.31 -1.07
C TYR A 333 -0.11 -15.89 -2.23
N PHE A 334 0.35 -15.05 -3.18
CA PHE A 334 1.21 -15.51 -4.27
C PHE A 334 2.49 -16.18 -3.75
N LEU A 335 3.21 -15.49 -2.85
CA LEU A 335 4.49 -15.98 -2.33
C LEU A 335 4.34 -17.20 -1.41
N THR A 336 3.29 -17.24 -0.59
CA THR A 336 3.15 -18.23 0.49
C THR A 336 2.23 -19.41 0.16
N ARG A 337 1.39 -19.29 -0.87
CA ARG A 337 0.42 -20.32 -1.26
C ARG A 337 0.57 -20.73 -2.72
N VAL A 338 0.52 -19.79 -3.66
CA VAL A 338 0.56 -20.08 -5.10
C VAL A 338 1.89 -20.71 -5.51
N VAL A 339 3.00 -20.03 -5.21
CA VAL A 339 4.34 -20.48 -5.61
C VAL A 339 4.65 -21.88 -5.03
N PRO A 340 4.44 -22.16 -3.73
CA PRO A 340 4.65 -23.50 -3.18
C PRO A 340 3.71 -24.56 -3.73
N ALA A 341 2.41 -24.26 -3.88
CA ALA A 341 1.41 -25.25 -4.30
C ALA A 341 1.61 -25.68 -5.77
N LEU A 342 1.95 -24.73 -6.64
CA LEU A 342 2.20 -25.00 -8.06
C LEU A 342 3.65 -25.41 -8.36
N GLY A 343 4.49 -25.49 -7.33
CA GLY A 343 5.89 -25.92 -7.47
C GLY A 343 6.73 -25.00 -8.35
N PHE A 344 6.42 -23.70 -8.39
CA PHE A 344 7.16 -22.77 -9.24
C PHE A 344 8.61 -22.63 -8.78
N SER A 345 9.53 -22.70 -9.75
CA SER A 345 10.89 -22.27 -9.52
C SER A 345 10.95 -20.77 -9.26
N HIS A 346 11.98 -20.30 -8.54
CA HIS A 346 12.20 -18.87 -8.30
C HIS A 346 12.18 -18.06 -9.61
N ALA A 347 12.74 -18.58 -10.70
CA ALA A 347 12.77 -17.91 -11.99
C ALA A 347 11.36 -17.78 -12.62
N GLN A 348 10.51 -18.80 -12.49
CA GLN A 348 9.10 -18.73 -12.93
C GLN A 348 8.30 -17.71 -12.10
N ALA A 349 8.46 -17.73 -10.78
CA ALA A 349 7.78 -16.80 -9.89
C ALA A 349 8.16 -15.34 -10.21
N TRP A 350 9.46 -15.06 -10.38
CA TRP A 350 9.93 -13.73 -10.76
C TRP A 350 9.53 -13.33 -12.17
N ALA A 351 9.42 -14.28 -13.12
CA ALA A 351 8.89 -13.98 -14.45
C ALA A 351 7.43 -13.49 -14.38
N ILE A 352 6.59 -14.15 -13.58
CA ILE A 352 5.19 -13.75 -13.38
C ILE A 352 5.13 -12.36 -12.71
N ILE A 353 5.89 -12.15 -11.63
CA ILE A 353 5.95 -10.86 -10.93
C ILE A 353 6.38 -9.74 -11.89
N LEU A 354 7.43 -9.98 -12.67
CA LEU A 354 8.00 -9.02 -13.60
C LEU A 354 7.04 -8.67 -14.74
N LEU A 355 6.33 -9.67 -15.27
CA LEU A 355 5.34 -9.47 -16.33
C LEU A 355 4.09 -8.77 -15.80
N ARG A 356 3.65 -9.05 -14.57
CA ARG A 356 2.55 -8.32 -13.90
C ARG A 356 2.89 -6.84 -13.74
N ASP A 357 4.11 -6.54 -13.30
CA ASP A 357 4.62 -5.16 -13.17
C ASP A 357 4.70 -4.41 -14.51
N ARG A 358 5.04 -5.12 -15.61
CA ARG A 358 5.19 -4.54 -16.95
C ARG A 358 3.92 -4.58 -17.82
N CYS A 359 2.77 -4.97 -17.25
CA CYS A 359 1.50 -4.96 -17.96
C CYS A 359 1.15 -3.55 -18.46
N TRP A 360 0.62 -3.47 -19.69
CA TRP A 360 0.39 -2.20 -20.37
C TRP A 360 -0.57 -1.32 -19.57
N PHE A 361 -0.25 -0.04 -19.46
CA PHE A 361 -1.05 0.95 -18.75
C PHE A 361 -1.36 2.11 -19.70
N ASP A 362 -2.64 2.39 -19.88
CA ASP A 362 -3.11 3.57 -20.58
C ASP A 362 -3.03 4.78 -19.64
N TYR A 363 -2.15 5.72 -19.92
CA TYR A 363 -2.01 6.92 -19.10
C TYR A 363 -3.11 7.96 -19.35
N GLU A 364 -3.73 7.96 -20.53
CA GLU A 364 -4.84 8.87 -20.85
C GLU A 364 -6.12 8.40 -20.17
N THR A 365 -6.42 7.11 -20.28
CA THR A 365 -7.64 6.52 -19.71
C THR A 365 -7.46 5.97 -18.30
N ARG A 366 -6.23 5.98 -17.77
CA ARG A 366 -5.82 5.36 -16.49
C ARG A 366 -6.22 3.89 -16.38
N SER A 367 -6.24 3.17 -17.50
CA SER A 367 -6.63 1.75 -17.53
C SER A 367 -5.42 0.83 -17.66
N GLN A 368 -5.22 -0.04 -16.67
CA GLN A 368 -4.27 -1.14 -16.77
C GLN A 368 -4.90 -2.27 -17.62
N ARG A 369 -4.10 -2.87 -18.50
CA ARG A 369 -4.50 -4.00 -19.34
C ARG A 369 -3.69 -5.23 -18.97
N ASP A 370 -4.30 -6.38 -19.15
CA ASP A 370 -3.74 -7.67 -18.72
C ASP A 370 -2.79 -8.27 -19.77
N PHE A 371 -2.06 -7.44 -20.53
CA PHE A 371 -1.09 -7.91 -21.51
C PHE A 371 0.20 -7.09 -21.47
N VAL A 372 1.29 -7.71 -21.90
CA VAL A 372 2.63 -7.12 -21.98
C VAL A 372 3.25 -7.43 -23.33
N ILE A 373 3.98 -6.46 -23.87
CA ILE A 373 4.78 -6.62 -25.08
C ILE A 373 6.23 -6.77 -24.66
N VAL A 374 6.85 -7.89 -25.01
CA VAL A 374 8.24 -8.20 -24.68
C VAL A 374 9.10 -8.04 -25.94
N PRO A 375 9.90 -6.97 -26.06
CA PRO A 375 10.79 -6.76 -27.19
C PRO A 375 11.77 -7.94 -27.31
N GLY A 376 11.92 -8.56 -28.47
CA GLY A 376 12.78 -9.75 -28.61
C GLY A 376 12.23 -11.05 -27.99
N GLY A 377 11.00 -11.01 -27.47
CA GLY A 377 10.23 -12.19 -27.08
C GLY A 377 10.79 -13.00 -25.92
N LEU A 378 10.64 -14.32 -25.98
CA LEU A 378 11.12 -15.26 -24.95
C LEU A 378 12.60 -15.11 -24.61
N ARG A 379 13.44 -14.63 -25.54
CA ARG A 379 14.87 -14.36 -25.28
C ARG A 379 15.05 -13.24 -24.25
N THR A 380 14.30 -12.16 -24.41
CA THR A 380 14.35 -11.02 -23.51
C THR A 380 13.70 -11.35 -22.18
N LEU A 381 12.58 -12.08 -22.18
CA LEU A 381 11.98 -12.59 -20.95
C LEU A 381 12.98 -13.47 -20.18
N ALA A 382 13.70 -14.36 -20.88
CA ALA A 382 14.73 -15.18 -20.25
C ALA A 382 15.87 -14.34 -19.64
N LYS A 383 16.31 -13.29 -20.34
CA LYS A 383 17.32 -12.35 -19.84
C LYS A 383 16.82 -11.62 -18.58
N TRP A 384 15.60 -11.11 -18.60
CA TRP A 384 14.99 -10.37 -17.49
C TRP A 384 14.95 -11.15 -16.17
N VAL A 385 14.83 -12.47 -16.24
CA VAL A 385 14.75 -13.33 -15.04
C VAL A 385 16.03 -14.16 -14.85
N GLY A 386 17.11 -13.85 -15.57
CA GLY A 386 18.40 -14.52 -15.42
C GLY A 386 18.38 -16.02 -15.72
N THR A 387 17.65 -16.45 -16.75
CA THR A 387 17.55 -17.87 -17.18
C THR A 387 17.84 -18.05 -18.67
N THR A 388 17.72 -19.28 -19.16
CA THR A 388 17.89 -19.60 -20.59
C THR A 388 16.56 -19.50 -21.35
N ARG A 389 16.63 -19.10 -22.62
CA ARG A 389 15.48 -19.11 -23.54
C ARG A 389 14.76 -20.46 -23.53
N ARG A 390 15.52 -21.56 -23.59
CA ARG A 390 14.99 -22.94 -23.59
C ARG A 390 14.17 -23.23 -22.33
N SER A 391 14.59 -22.74 -21.17
CA SER A 391 13.83 -22.88 -19.93
C SER A 391 12.47 -22.18 -20.03
N VAL A 392 12.43 -20.95 -20.57
CA VAL A 392 11.18 -20.20 -20.75
C VAL A 392 10.25 -20.88 -21.76
N GLU A 393 10.81 -21.40 -22.86
CA GLU A 393 10.05 -22.19 -23.85
C GLU A 393 9.42 -23.44 -23.20
N LEU A 394 10.13 -24.13 -22.30
CA LEU A 394 9.56 -25.25 -21.56
C LEU A 394 8.42 -24.81 -20.63
N TRP A 395 8.53 -23.64 -20.01
CA TRP A 395 7.45 -23.09 -19.16
C TRP A 395 6.22 -22.72 -19.96
N ALA A 396 6.39 -22.17 -21.16
CA ALA A 396 5.28 -21.84 -22.06
C ALA A 396 4.46 -23.07 -22.48
N ASN A 397 5.00 -24.29 -22.29
CA ASN A 397 4.30 -25.55 -22.51
C ASN A 397 3.75 -26.18 -21.21
N SER A 398 3.97 -25.56 -20.05
CA SER A 398 3.53 -26.06 -18.75
C SER A 398 2.16 -25.50 -18.38
N PRO A 399 1.12 -26.33 -18.15
CA PRO A 399 -0.22 -25.88 -17.77
C PRO A 399 -0.27 -24.94 -16.57
N THR A 400 0.64 -25.14 -15.61
CA THR A 400 0.73 -24.31 -14.39
C THR A 400 1.22 -22.90 -14.69
N PHE A 401 2.20 -22.74 -15.58
CA PHE A 401 2.75 -21.44 -15.93
C PHE A 401 1.85 -20.72 -16.94
N THR A 402 1.28 -21.45 -17.90
CA THR A 402 0.32 -20.90 -18.86
C THR A 402 -0.98 -20.43 -18.23
N ALA A 403 -1.31 -20.89 -17.01
CA ALA A 403 -2.41 -20.31 -16.26
C ALA A 403 -2.18 -18.85 -15.82
N PHE A 404 -0.92 -18.39 -15.81
CA PHE A 404 -0.55 -17.02 -15.48
C PHE A 404 -0.08 -16.22 -16.69
N VAL A 405 0.68 -16.83 -17.60
CA VAL A 405 1.31 -16.15 -18.73
C VAL A 405 1.06 -16.93 -20.01
N GLN A 406 0.36 -16.33 -20.96
CA GLN A 406 0.05 -16.97 -22.25
C GLN A 406 0.55 -16.12 -23.40
N GLU A 407 1.27 -16.73 -24.33
CA GLU A 407 1.59 -16.08 -25.59
C GLU A 407 0.30 -15.86 -26.40
N VAL A 408 0.11 -14.63 -26.87
CA VAL A 408 -1.03 -14.23 -27.70
C VAL A 408 -0.53 -13.99 -29.10
N ASN A 409 -1.16 -14.63 -30.09
CA ASN A 409 -0.96 -14.28 -31.49
C ASN A 409 -1.96 -13.16 -31.87
N PRO A 410 -1.49 -11.92 -32.11
CA PRO A 410 -2.38 -10.80 -32.37
C PRO A 410 -2.98 -10.81 -33.79
N GLY A 411 -2.72 -11.80 -34.66
CA GLY A 411 -3.39 -11.92 -35.96
C GLY A 411 -3.22 -10.70 -36.88
N GLY A 412 -2.23 -10.73 -37.77
CA GLY A 412 -1.97 -9.70 -38.79
C GLY A 412 -0.68 -10.02 -39.57
N PRO A 413 -0.28 -9.22 -40.58
CA PRO A 413 0.93 -9.47 -41.35
C PRO A 413 2.15 -9.53 -40.42
N ARG A 414 2.80 -10.71 -40.36
CA ARG A 414 3.94 -11.01 -39.48
C ARG A 414 5.06 -9.96 -39.55
N GLU A 415 5.25 -9.32 -40.71
CA GLU A 415 6.32 -8.33 -40.95
C GLU A 415 6.21 -7.07 -40.06
N THR A 416 5.02 -6.74 -39.56
CA THR A 416 4.79 -5.58 -38.68
C THR A 416 5.22 -5.85 -37.23
N PHE A 417 5.06 -7.09 -36.77
CA PHE A 417 5.33 -7.51 -35.38
C PHE A 417 6.74 -8.09 -35.18
N LEU A 418 7.31 -8.67 -36.24
CA LEU A 418 8.67 -9.22 -36.26
C LEU A 418 9.77 -8.18 -36.00
N LYS A 419 9.44 -6.88 -36.05
CA LYS A 419 10.36 -5.80 -35.69
C LYS A 419 10.25 -5.31 -34.23
N THR A 420 9.22 -5.70 -33.46
CA THR A 420 8.89 -5.03 -32.18
C THR A 420 8.68 -5.91 -30.93
N GLY A 421 8.44 -7.23 -31.02
CA GLY A 421 8.36 -8.12 -29.85
C GLY A 421 7.19 -9.12 -29.85
N GLU A 422 7.18 -10.06 -28.90
CA GLU A 422 6.08 -11.02 -28.66
C GLU A 422 5.11 -10.47 -27.60
N VAL A 423 3.83 -10.84 -27.70
CA VAL A 423 2.78 -10.36 -26.79
C VAL A 423 2.34 -11.49 -25.85
N PHE A 424 2.24 -11.18 -24.56
CA PHE A 424 1.79 -12.12 -23.55
C PHE A 424 0.60 -11.55 -22.79
N TRP A 425 -0.45 -12.36 -22.64
CA TRP A 425 -1.48 -12.11 -21.63
C TRP A 425 -0.96 -12.54 -20.27
N VAL A 426 -1.29 -11.76 -19.22
CA VAL A 426 -0.78 -11.94 -17.87
C VAL A 426 -1.91 -11.82 -16.85
N ARG A 427 -2.15 -12.90 -16.11
CA ARG A 427 -3.14 -12.95 -15.03
C ARG A 427 -2.77 -12.01 -13.88
N GLN A 428 -3.68 -11.13 -13.51
CA GLN A 428 -3.50 -10.16 -12.41
C GLN A 428 -4.05 -10.62 -11.06
N ASP A 429 -5.06 -11.48 -11.06
CA ASP A 429 -5.67 -12.06 -9.85
C ASP A 429 -4.97 -13.37 -9.42
N GLU A 430 -5.21 -13.79 -8.18
CA GLU A 430 -4.70 -15.06 -7.66
C GLU A 430 -5.73 -16.18 -7.80
N PRO A 431 -5.37 -17.35 -8.37
CA PRO A 431 -6.28 -18.50 -8.40
C PRO A 431 -6.55 -19.00 -6.98
N LEU A 432 -7.81 -19.32 -6.67
CA LEU A 432 -8.20 -19.86 -5.36
C LEU A 432 -7.97 -21.38 -5.29
N ASP A 433 -8.30 -22.09 -6.35
CA ASP A 433 -8.20 -23.54 -6.41
C ASP A 433 -6.86 -23.97 -7.01
N LEU A 434 -5.82 -24.07 -6.16
CA LEU A 434 -4.41 -24.27 -6.54
C LEU A 434 -4.04 -25.66 -7.08
N ASP A 435 -5.02 -26.50 -7.45
CA ASP A 435 -4.76 -27.75 -8.15
C ASP A 435 -4.38 -27.44 -9.61
N SER A 436 -3.23 -27.96 -10.07
CA SER A 436 -2.70 -27.68 -11.40
C SER A 436 -3.71 -27.89 -12.54
N GLU A 437 -4.60 -28.88 -12.46
CA GLU A 437 -5.62 -29.10 -13.47
C GLU A 437 -6.71 -28.02 -13.42
N LYS A 438 -7.15 -27.65 -12.21
CA LYS A 438 -8.18 -26.63 -12.01
C LYS A 438 -7.70 -25.23 -12.38
N VAL A 439 -6.48 -24.88 -11.98
CA VAL A 439 -5.83 -23.60 -12.32
C VAL A 439 -5.74 -23.43 -13.84
N SER A 440 -5.43 -24.50 -14.57
CA SER A 440 -5.41 -24.50 -16.04
C SER A 440 -6.81 -24.26 -16.63
N LEU A 441 -7.83 -24.98 -16.16
CA LEU A 441 -9.22 -24.84 -16.63
C LEU A 441 -9.82 -23.45 -16.35
N GLU A 442 -9.49 -22.82 -15.22
CA GLU A 442 -9.90 -21.45 -14.95
C GLU A 442 -9.31 -20.46 -15.95
N SER A 443 -8.03 -20.63 -16.31
CA SER A 443 -7.37 -19.75 -17.27
C SER A 443 -8.00 -19.81 -18.67
N GLU A 444 -8.49 -20.98 -19.10
CA GLU A 444 -9.25 -21.11 -20.35
C GLU A 444 -10.61 -20.39 -20.31
N LYS A 445 -11.24 -20.30 -19.12
CA LYS A 445 -12.48 -19.52 -18.95
C LYS A 445 -12.21 -18.02 -19.00
N VAL A 446 -11.08 -17.57 -18.43
CA VAL A 446 -10.65 -16.15 -18.50
C VAL A 446 -10.41 -15.70 -19.94
N ARG A 447 -9.96 -16.61 -20.82
CA ARG A 447 -9.85 -16.43 -22.28
C ARG A 447 -11.14 -15.93 -22.97
N LEU A 448 -12.32 -16.15 -22.37
CA LEU A 448 -13.64 -15.83 -22.95
C LEU A 448 -14.20 -14.45 -22.54
N GLY A 449 -13.45 -13.64 -21.79
CA GLY A 449 -13.86 -12.30 -21.33
C GLY A 449 -13.89 -11.18 -22.39
N LEU A 450 -13.87 -11.51 -23.69
CA LEU A 450 -13.98 -10.53 -24.78
C LEU A 450 -15.42 -10.50 -25.32
N ARG A 451 -15.99 -9.29 -25.48
CA ARG A 451 -17.26 -9.11 -26.22
C ARG A 451 -17.10 -9.75 -27.60
N LYS A 452 -18.12 -10.49 -28.04
CA LYS A 452 -18.17 -11.38 -29.22
C LYS A 452 -17.76 -10.80 -30.61
N SER A 453 -17.17 -9.61 -30.74
CA SER A 453 -16.85 -9.05 -32.08
C SER A 453 -15.51 -8.35 -32.27
N GLU A 454 -14.55 -8.41 -31.35
CA GLU A 454 -13.19 -7.88 -31.60
C GLU A 454 -12.14 -8.89 -31.14
N THR A 455 -11.26 -9.32 -32.05
CA THR A 455 -10.13 -10.17 -31.67
C THR A 455 -9.16 -9.32 -30.86
N LEU A 456 -8.67 -9.81 -29.73
CA LEU A 456 -7.63 -9.17 -28.90
C LEU A 456 -6.49 -8.59 -29.76
N GLY A 457 -6.18 -9.30 -30.85
CA GLY A 457 -5.27 -8.89 -31.90
C GLY A 457 -5.60 -7.59 -32.65
N SER A 458 -6.86 -7.42 -33.08
CA SER A 458 -7.33 -6.20 -33.74
C SER A 458 -7.30 -4.97 -32.83
N GLU A 459 -7.55 -5.16 -31.53
CA GLU A 459 -7.46 -4.08 -30.53
C GLU A 459 -6.01 -3.76 -30.17
N ILE A 460 -5.13 -4.76 -30.05
CA ILE A 460 -3.68 -4.55 -29.91
C ILE A 460 -3.14 -3.76 -31.11
N LEU A 461 -3.59 -4.07 -32.34
CA LEU A 461 -3.23 -3.32 -33.54
C LEU A 461 -3.67 -1.85 -33.47
N ARG A 462 -4.92 -1.57 -33.10
CA ARG A 462 -5.41 -0.20 -32.88
C ARG A 462 -4.65 0.54 -31.79
N LEU A 463 -4.29 -0.14 -30.70
CA LEU A 463 -3.53 0.42 -29.59
C LEU A 463 -2.06 0.68 -29.97
N LEU A 464 -1.48 -0.08 -30.90
CA LEU A 464 -0.13 0.14 -31.43
C LEU A 464 -0.10 1.23 -32.52
N GLU A 465 -1.20 1.41 -33.27
CA GLU A 465 -1.39 2.48 -34.26
C GLU A 465 -1.66 3.84 -33.60
N ARG A 466 -2.43 3.87 -32.50
CA ARG A 466 -2.34 4.96 -31.52
C ARG A 466 -0.92 4.93 -30.95
N LYS A 467 -0.24 6.08 -30.82
CA LYS A 467 1.12 6.16 -30.26
C LYS A 467 1.11 5.74 -28.77
N SER A 468 1.01 4.44 -28.47
CA SER A 468 1.02 3.94 -27.10
C SER A 468 2.44 3.61 -26.65
N GLU A 469 2.78 4.15 -25.50
CA GLU A 469 4.07 3.99 -24.84
C GLU A 469 3.96 2.78 -23.92
N THR A 470 4.65 1.68 -24.26
CA THR A 470 4.91 0.59 -23.31
C THR A 470 5.74 1.13 -22.15
N LEU A 471 5.54 0.65 -20.91
CA LEU A 471 6.27 1.07 -19.69
C LEU A 471 7.82 1.09 -19.82
N LEU A 472 8.39 0.43 -20.83
CA LEU A 472 9.82 0.43 -21.12
C LEU A 472 10.28 1.51 -22.13
N LYS A 473 9.38 2.09 -22.95
CA LYS A 473 9.70 3.25 -23.81
C LYS A 473 9.94 4.56 -23.02
N PRO A 474 9.24 4.86 -21.91
CA PRO A 474 9.53 6.00 -21.03
C PRO A 474 10.94 5.96 -20.42
N LEU A 475 11.55 4.78 -20.31
CA LEU A 475 12.93 4.60 -19.84
C LEU A 475 13.97 4.75 -20.96
N LEU A 476 13.59 5.09 -22.20
CA LEU A 476 14.48 5.07 -23.36
C LEU A 476 14.43 6.33 -24.25
N LYS A 477 13.73 7.43 -23.88
CA LYS A 477 13.46 8.48 -24.90
C LYS A 477 13.61 9.96 -24.58
N PRO A 478 13.52 10.49 -23.36
CA PRO A 478 12.81 11.76 -23.07
C PRO A 478 12.88 12.83 -24.19
N LEU A 479 11.94 12.76 -25.15
CA LEU A 479 11.96 13.60 -26.34
C LEU A 479 10.52 13.75 -26.87
N LEU A 480 9.73 14.60 -26.20
CA LEU A 480 8.76 15.55 -26.78
C LEU A 480 8.03 16.39 -25.68
N ASN A 481 8.75 16.86 -24.65
CA ASN A 481 8.37 17.81 -23.57
C ASN A 481 7.24 18.84 -23.86
N PRO A 482 6.65 19.57 -22.87
CA PRO A 482 6.67 19.48 -21.38
C PRO A 482 5.24 19.63 -20.74
N TYR A 483 4.88 19.06 -19.59
CA TYR A 483 5.06 19.60 -18.23
C TYR A 483 4.64 18.51 -17.20
N LEU A 484 5.53 18.28 -16.22
CA LEU A 484 5.29 18.01 -14.79
C LEU A 484 4.01 17.25 -14.34
N ASN A 485 4.21 16.18 -13.57
CA ASN A 485 4.04 16.35 -12.12
C ASN A 485 4.98 15.43 -11.29
N PRO A 486 5.70 15.96 -10.27
CA PRO A 486 6.57 15.24 -9.32
C PRO A 486 5.81 14.45 -8.24
N TYR A 487 4.52 14.17 -8.44
CA TYR A 487 3.72 13.35 -7.54
C TYR A 487 3.39 12.03 -8.23
N LYS A 488 4.16 11.00 -7.89
CA LYS A 488 3.51 9.72 -7.63
C LYS A 488 2.48 10.03 -6.53
N PRO A 489 1.15 9.82 -6.69
CA PRO A 489 0.40 9.50 -5.50
C PRO A 489 1.08 8.26 -4.93
N GLN A 490 1.78 8.45 -3.82
CA GLN A 490 2.14 7.37 -2.94
C GLN A 490 0.84 6.72 -2.51
N ASN A 491 0.35 5.74 -3.28
CA ASN A 491 -0.51 4.72 -2.72
C ASN A 491 0.41 3.65 -2.12
N LEU A 492 1.21 4.04 -1.12
CA LEU A 492 1.26 3.20 0.05
C LEU A 492 -0.18 3.24 0.61
N PRO A 493 -0.80 2.11 0.96
CA PRO A 493 -1.98 2.19 1.79
C PRO A 493 -1.62 3.08 3.00
N PRO A 494 -2.41 4.12 3.32
CA PRO A 494 -2.15 4.91 4.52
C PRO A 494 -2.02 3.94 5.71
N PRO A 495 -1.13 4.18 6.70
CA PRO A 495 -1.29 3.52 7.98
C PRO A 495 -2.73 3.78 8.41
N ALA A 496 -3.46 2.71 8.73
CA ALA A 496 -4.91 2.72 8.88
C ALA A 496 -5.39 3.91 9.73
N LYS A 497 -5.75 4.99 9.05
CA LYS A 497 -6.63 6.03 9.54
C LYS A 497 -7.76 6.08 8.53
N ASN A 498 -8.71 5.16 8.75
CA ASN A 498 -10.08 5.15 8.29
C ASN A 498 -10.29 5.71 6.86
N ALA A 499 -9.91 4.93 5.85
CA ALA A 499 -10.34 5.17 4.48
C ALA A 499 -11.85 4.86 4.36
N ARG A 500 -12.65 5.92 4.30
CA ARG A 500 -14.05 5.88 3.85
C ARG A 500 -14.11 5.30 2.43
N LYS A 501 -14.89 4.24 2.25
CA LYS A 501 -15.17 3.60 0.95
C LYS A 501 -15.94 4.58 0.04
N THR A 502 -15.30 5.03 -1.03
CA THR A 502 -16.00 5.54 -2.23
C THR A 502 -16.40 4.34 -3.10
N LYS A 503 -17.72 4.14 -3.26
CA LYS A 503 -18.30 3.16 -4.20
C LYS A 503 -18.46 3.83 -5.56
N ILE A 504 -17.91 3.22 -6.61
CA ILE A 504 -18.25 3.53 -8.00
C ILE A 504 -19.68 3.06 -8.25
N ALA A 505 -20.45 3.94 -8.89
CA ALA A 505 -21.88 3.85 -9.10
C ALA A 505 -22.30 2.66 -9.98
N GLY A 506 -22.67 1.54 -9.35
CA GLY A 506 -23.89 0.86 -9.74
C GLY A 506 -25.07 1.69 -9.22
N LYS A 507 -26.21 1.75 -9.93
CA LYS A 507 -27.44 2.40 -9.47
C LYS A 507 -27.78 2.00 -8.03
N VAL A 508 -27.29 2.76 -7.06
CA VAL A 508 -27.76 2.70 -5.68
C VAL A 508 -28.97 3.60 -5.67
N ALA A 509 -30.16 3.02 -5.56
CA ALA A 509 -31.31 3.77 -5.09
C ALA A 509 -30.93 4.26 -3.68
N VAL A 510 -30.47 5.50 -3.57
CA VAL A 510 -30.30 6.17 -2.28
C VAL A 510 -31.71 6.26 -1.72
N ASN A 511 -32.03 5.45 -0.71
CA ASN A 511 -33.33 5.47 -0.06
C ASN A 511 -33.44 6.76 0.77
N LEU A 512 -33.68 7.88 0.08
CA LEU A 512 -33.81 9.22 0.66
C LEU A 512 -35.10 9.27 1.48
N PRO A 513 -35.06 9.75 2.74
CA PRO A 513 -36.26 9.90 3.54
C PRO A 513 -37.18 10.96 2.93
N SER A 514 -38.49 10.86 3.17
CA SER A 514 -39.49 11.83 2.73
C SER A 514 -39.36 13.22 3.41
N GLY A 515 -38.44 13.38 4.36
CA GLY A 515 -38.16 14.63 5.06
C GLY A 515 -36.83 14.62 5.82
N TRP A 516 -36.43 15.78 6.35
CA TRP A 516 -35.15 15.96 7.05
C TRP A 516 -35.16 15.35 8.45
N VAL A 517 -34.35 14.31 8.65
CA VAL A 517 -34.18 13.64 9.95
C VAL A 517 -32.84 14.06 10.56
N LEU A 518 -32.87 14.76 11.70
CA LEU A 518 -31.69 15.32 12.36
C LEU A 518 -30.61 14.25 12.63
N ASP A 519 -30.98 13.14 13.27
CA ASP A 519 -30.03 12.07 13.63
C ASP A 519 -29.30 11.48 12.42
N ARG A 520 -29.97 11.41 11.25
CA ARG A 520 -29.34 10.96 10.00
C ARG A 520 -28.36 11.98 9.44
N ILE A 521 -28.70 13.27 9.49
CA ILE A 521 -27.80 14.34 9.04
C ILE A 521 -26.53 14.40 9.90
N LEU A 522 -26.60 14.00 11.17
CA LEU A 522 -25.46 14.00 12.09
C LEU A 522 -24.64 12.70 12.07
N GLN A 523 -25.16 11.64 11.45
CA GLN A 523 -24.49 10.33 11.43
C GLN A 523 -23.09 10.43 10.77
N GLY A 524 -22.07 9.95 11.49
CA GLY A 524 -20.69 9.92 10.99
C GLY A 524 -19.96 11.26 11.02
N LYS A 525 -20.52 12.29 11.65
CA LYS A 525 -19.87 13.60 11.85
C LYS A 525 -19.28 13.72 13.26
N VAL A 526 -18.11 14.34 13.36
CA VAL A 526 -17.44 14.59 14.65
C VAL A 526 -18.06 15.85 15.27
N ILE A 527 -18.86 15.65 16.33
CA ILE A 527 -19.58 16.73 17.03
C ILE A 527 -19.31 16.60 18.53
N SER A 528 -19.20 17.73 19.24
CA SER A 528 -18.94 17.70 20.68
C SER A 528 -20.09 17.03 21.44
N PRO A 529 -19.81 16.19 22.46
CA PRO A 529 -20.85 15.55 23.27
C PRO A 529 -21.76 16.53 24.00
N LYS A 530 -21.28 17.76 24.27
CA LYS A 530 -22.04 18.84 24.91
C LYS A 530 -23.14 19.36 23.98
N ILE A 531 -22.80 19.68 22.73
CA ILE A 531 -23.76 20.17 21.72
C ILE A 531 -24.78 19.08 21.40
N LEU A 532 -24.35 17.82 21.26
CA LEU A 532 -25.26 16.68 21.00
C LEU A 532 -26.34 16.52 22.08
N ARG A 533 -26.04 16.84 23.35
CA ARG A 533 -27.06 16.83 24.42
C ARG A 533 -28.04 18.00 24.31
N GLN A 534 -27.57 19.15 23.85
CA GLN A 534 -28.36 20.39 23.75
C GLN A 534 -29.32 20.39 22.55
N ILE A 535 -29.02 19.64 21.49
CA ILE A 535 -29.85 19.57 20.27
C ILE A 535 -30.77 18.34 20.21
N ARG A 536 -30.83 17.52 21.29
CA ARG A 536 -31.73 16.35 21.34
C ARG A 536 -33.19 16.81 21.17
N GLY A 537 -33.85 16.32 20.11
CA GLY A 537 -35.22 16.70 19.76
C GLY A 537 -35.35 17.89 18.80
N GLY A 538 -34.22 18.42 18.29
CA GLY A 538 -34.22 19.49 17.30
C GLY A 538 -34.73 19.05 15.92
N SER A 539 -35.21 20.01 15.14
CA SER A 539 -35.73 19.80 13.79
C SER A 539 -34.60 19.65 12.77
N GLY A 540 -34.66 18.61 11.94
CA GLY A 540 -33.76 18.45 10.79
C GLY A 540 -33.93 19.57 9.75
N GLN A 541 -35.15 20.09 9.60
CA GLN A 541 -35.46 21.21 8.72
C GLN A 541 -34.84 22.51 9.22
N ALA A 542 -34.89 22.79 10.53
CA ALA A 542 -34.26 23.97 11.11
C ALA A 542 -32.73 23.95 10.89
N LEU A 543 -32.10 22.79 11.04
CA LEU A 543 -30.67 22.62 10.75
C LEU A 543 -30.34 22.92 9.27
N VAL A 544 -31.17 22.42 8.34
CA VAL A 544 -30.99 22.65 6.90
C VAL A 544 -31.12 24.13 6.56
N SER A 545 -32.09 24.82 7.17
CA SER A 545 -32.29 26.26 6.99
C SER A 545 -31.06 27.08 7.45
N TRP A 546 -30.51 26.78 8.62
CA TRP A 546 -29.28 27.43 9.10
C TRP A 546 -28.04 27.09 8.26
N LEU A 547 -27.97 25.90 7.67
CA LEU A 547 -26.92 25.51 6.73
C LEU A 547 -27.02 26.26 5.39
N LEU A 548 -28.25 26.44 4.88
CA LEU A 548 -28.51 27.24 3.68
C LEU A 548 -28.08 28.70 3.90
N TYR A 549 -28.42 29.28 5.06
CA TYR A 549 -27.95 30.61 5.42
C TYR A 549 -26.42 30.69 5.48
N ALA A 550 -25.77 29.77 6.19
CA ALA A 550 -24.32 29.78 6.37
C ALA A 550 -23.53 29.59 5.07
N LEU A 551 -24.14 29.01 4.04
CA LEU A 551 -23.53 28.82 2.71
C LEU A 551 -24.02 29.83 1.67
N SER A 552 -24.94 30.72 2.03
CA SER A 552 -25.45 31.78 1.16
C SER A 552 -24.48 32.97 1.08
N PRO A 553 -24.64 33.89 0.11
CA PRO A 553 -23.91 35.16 0.11
C PRO A 553 -24.06 35.96 1.42
N GLU A 554 -25.21 35.88 2.08
CA GLU A 554 -25.46 36.55 3.37
C GLU A 554 -24.69 35.91 4.55
N GLY A 555 -24.24 34.66 4.40
CA GLY A 555 -23.41 33.92 5.35
C GLY A 555 -21.91 34.02 5.08
N GLU A 556 -21.48 34.84 4.12
CA GLU A 556 -20.08 34.98 3.73
C GLU A 556 -19.21 35.46 4.92
N GLY A 557 -18.19 34.68 5.26
CA GLY A 557 -17.36 34.86 6.47
C GLY A 557 -17.51 33.76 7.52
N ILE A 558 -18.49 32.86 7.39
CA ILE A 558 -18.64 31.70 8.27
C ILE A 558 -17.70 30.57 7.83
N ASN A 559 -16.56 30.43 8.52
CA ASN A 559 -15.53 29.42 8.18
C ASN A 559 -15.94 27.96 8.49
N LYS A 560 -16.91 27.74 9.39
CA LYS A 560 -17.38 26.40 9.79
C LYS A 560 -18.92 26.33 9.76
N PRO A 561 -19.54 26.17 8.58
CA PRO A 561 -21.01 26.25 8.40
C PRO A 561 -21.80 25.28 9.27
N LEU A 562 -21.32 24.04 9.41
CA LEU A 562 -21.98 23.03 10.24
C LEU A 562 -21.96 23.39 11.73
N ASN A 563 -20.83 23.87 12.25
CA ASN A 563 -20.74 24.25 13.67
C ASN A 563 -21.63 25.46 13.96
N TYR A 564 -21.64 26.44 13.05
CA TYR A 564 -22.54 27.59 13.15
C TYR A 564 -24.01 27.15 13.21
N ALA A 565 -24.44 26.27 12.29
CA ALA A 565 -25.81 25.79 12.25
C ALA A 565 -26.19 24.98 13.50
N LEU A 566 -25.26 24.18 14.04
CA LEU A 566 -25.48 23.42 15.27
C LEU A 566 -25.56 24.33 16.51
N ASP A 567 -24.75 25.38 16.58
CA ASP A 567 -24.80 26.35 17.68
C ASP A 567 -26.12 27.14 17.66
N ARG A 568 -26.64 27.46 16.46
CA ARG A 568 -27.98 28.07 16.31
C ARG A 568 -29.09 27.11 16.67
N LEU A 569 -29.01 25.85 16.24
CA LEU A 569 -29.98 24.82 16.61
C LEU A 569 -29.99 24.52 18.12
N ALA A 570 -28.85 24.67 18.80
CA ALA A 570 -28.77 24.55 20.25
C ALA A 570 -29.44 25.73 20.99
N GLN A 571 -29.58 26.88 20.34
CA GLN A 571 -30.28 28.06 20.88
C GLN A 571 -31.78 28.01 20.58
N ASP A 572 -32.15 27.62 19.35
CA ASP A 572 -33.53 27.44 18.91
C ASP A 572 -33.67 26.14 18.13
N GLN A 573 -34.33 25.16 18.76
CA GLN A 573 -34.41 23.80 18.25
C GLN A 573 -35.42 23.62 17.10
N GLN A 574 -36.31 24.59 16.87
CA GLN A 574 -37.42 24.45 15.92
C GLN A 574 -37.39 25.50 14.81
N ASN A 575 -36.89 26.70 15.07
CA ASN A 575 -36.88 27.77 14.07
C ASN A 575 -35.56 27.77 13.26
N GLY A 576 -35.70 27.91 11.94
CA GLY A 576 -34.58 28.06 11.03
C GLY A 576 -34.14 29.52 10.87
N ALA A 577 -33.36 29.79 9.82
CA ALA A 577 -32.79 31.11 9.56
C ALA A 577 -33.81 32.15 9.05
N GLY A 578 -35.04 31.73 8.72
CA GLY A 578 -36.13 32.62 8.32
C GLY A 578 -36.45 32.63 6.82
N GLU A 579 -37.65 33.13 6.49
CA GLU A 579 -38.16 33.48 5.16
C GLU A 579 -37.80 32.47 4.04
N LYS A 580 -36.87 32.85 3.16
CA LYS A 580 -36.46 32.09 1.97
C LYS A 580 -35.68 30.80 2.30
N TYR A 581 -34.96 30.77 3.41
CA TYR A 581 -34.19 29.60 3.86
C TYR A 581 -35.10 28.49 4.39
N ASP A 582 -36.14 28.87 5.14
CA ASP A 582 -37.13 27.93 5.65
C ASP A 582 -38.00 27.33 4.55
N GLN A 583 -38.32 28.13 3.52
CA GLN A 583 -39.05 27.68 2.34
C GLN A 583 -38.26 26.61 1.55
N LEU A 584 -36.95 26.80 1.35
CA LEU A 584 -36.11 25.77 0.73
C LEU A 584 -35.87 24.58 1.67
N ALA A 585 -35.72 24.79 2.98
CA ALA A 585 -35.56 23.70 3.93
C ALA A 585 -36.82 22.83 4.07
N ALA A 586 -38.01 23.37 3.78
CA ALA A 586 -39.25 22.60 3.73
C ALA A 586 -39.31 21.62 2.54
N VAL A 587 -38.46 21.80 1.53
CA VAL A 587 -38.37 20.91 0.37
C VAL A 587 -37.74 19.58 0.81
N PRO A 588 -38.34 18.42 0.46
CA PRO A 588 -37.77 17.12 0.75
C PRO A 588 -36.39 16.92 0.11
N PRO A 589 -35.53 16.05 0.67
CA PRO A 589 -34.17 15.84 0.18
C PRO A 589 -34.08 15.52 -1.32
N GLU A 590 -34.99 14.71 -1.85
CA GLU A 590 -35.02 14.34 -3.27
C GLU A 590 -35.32 15.54 -4.18
N ALA A 591 -36.39 16.27 -3.87
CA ALA A 591 -36.77 17.47 -4.64
C ALA A 591 -35.71 18.58 -4.53
N LEU A 592 -35.02 18.72 -3.39
CA LEU A 592 -33.95 19.72 -3.23
C LEU A 592 -32.75 19.42 -4.13
N ILE A 593 -32.42 18.13 -4.36
CA ILE A 593 -31.36 17.73 -5.29
C ILE A 593 -31.76 18.08 -6.73
N GLU A 594 -33.00 17.82 -7.12
CA GLU A 594 -33.51 18.17 -8.45
C GLU A 594 -33.48 19.67 -8.69
N VAL A 595 -33.90 20.47 -7.70
CA VAL A 595 -33.86 21.93 -7.76
C VAL A 595 -32.42 22.44 -7.91
N ALA A 596 -31.46 21.87 -7.16
CA ALA A 596 -30.04 22.23 -7.26
C ALA A 596 -29.45 21.90 -8.65
N GLN A 597 -29.82 20.74 -9.22
CA GLN A 597 -29.36 20.32 -10.56
C GLN A 597 -29.98 21.19 -11.66
N ALA A 598 -31.27 21.51 -11.56
CA ALA A 598 -31.96 22.38 -12.48
C ALA A 598 -31.39 23.81 -12.45
N ALA A 599 -31.15 24.37 -11.26
CA ALA A 599 -30.52 25.68 -11.10
C ALA A 599 -29.12 25.76 -11.73
N TYR A 600 -28.33 24.69 -11.63
CA TYR A 600 -27.04 24.61 -12.29
C TYR A 600 -27.16 24.63 -13.82
N LYS A 601 -28.07 23.84 -14.39
CA LYS A 601 -28.33 23.82 -15.85
C LYS A 601 -28.82 25.17 -16.37
N SER A 602 -29.75 25.80 -15.67
CA SER A 602 -30.29 27.11 -16.04
C SER A 602 -29.24 28.23 -15.97
N SER A 603 -28.23 28.12 -15.08
CA SER A 603 -27.12 29.08 -15.02
C SER A 603 -26.19 29.04 -16.25
N LEU A 604 -26.22 27.95 -17.04
CA LEU A 604 -25.39 27.76 -18.23
C LEU A 604 -26.07 28.26 -19.53
N THR A 605 -27.40 28.27 -19.58
CA THR A 605 -28.16 28.47 -20.83
C THR A 605 -28.90 29.81 -20.93
N HIS A 606 -28.88 30.67 -19.90
CA HIS A 606 -29.59 31.97 -19.88
C HIS A 606 -31.05 31.87 -20.39
N HIS A 607 -31.83 30.93 -19.84
CA HIS A 607 -33.25 30.73 -20.17
C HIS A 607 -34.18 30.92 -18.97
N ASP A 608 -35.42 31.28 -19.30
CA ASP A 608 -36.49 31.76 -18.42
C ASP A 608 -36.96 30.75 -17.36
N TYR A 609 -37.39 31.27 -16.20
CA TYR A 609 -37.65 30.53 -14.96
C TYR A 609 -39.10 30.02 -14.86
N ASP A 610 -39.41 28.84 -15.38
CA ASP A 610 -40.75 28.25 -15.18
C ASP A 610 -40.93 27.56 -13.81
N ASN A 611 -39.84 27.32 -13.04
CA ASN A 611 -39.91 26.67 -11.72
C ASN A 611 -39.60 27.66 -10.58
N PRO A 612 -40.57 28.01 -9.71
CA PRO A 612 -40.38 28.98 -8.63
C PRO A 612 -39.35 28.53 -7.58
N LEU A 613 -39.14 27.23 -7.39
CA LEU A 613 -38.12 26.71 -6.46
C LEU A 613 -36.70 26.89 -7.01
N VAL A 614 -36.53 26.85 -8.34
CA VAL A 614 -35.23 27.10 -8.99
C VAL A 614 -34.87 28.59 -8.89
N ALA A 615 -35.86 29.48 -9.06
CA ALA A 615 -35.68 30.91 -8.83
C ALA A 615 -35.32 31.21 -7.36
N LEU A 616 -36.04 30.60 -6.41
CA LEU A 616 -35.75 30.71 -4.98
C LEU A 616 -34.35 30.16 -4.62
N TRP A 617 -33.95 29.04 -5.21
CA TRP A 617 -32.61 28.48 -5.03
C TRP A 617 -31.52 29.45 -5.51
N LEU A 618 -31.71 30.07 -6.67
CA LEU A 618 -30.74 31.03 -7.21
C LEU A 618 -30.68 32.33 -6.41
N ASP A 619 -31.81 32.78 -5.84
CA ASP A 619 -31.85 33.90 -4.89
C ASP A 619 -31.10 33.57 -3.58
N VAL A 620 -31.27 32.36 -3.06
CA VAL A 620 -30.64 31.92 -1.80
C VAL A 620 -29.16 31.61 -1.96
N MET A 621 -28.76 30.89 -3.01
CA MET A 621 -27.39 30.39 -3.18
C MET A 621 -26.52 31.32 -4.03
N GLY A 622 -27.12 32.12 -4.91
CA GLY A 622 -26.46 32.98 -5.89
C GLY A 622 -26.21 32.30 -7.25
N ILE A 623 -26.06 33.11 -8.29
CA ILE A 623 -25.73 32.66 -9.65
C ILE A 623 -24.28 32.14 -9.67
N GLY A 624 -24.06 30.93 -10.21
CA GLY A 624 -22.73 30.31 -10.27
C GLY A 624 -22.27 29.63 -8.98
N ALA A 625 -23.15 29.44 -7.99
CA ALA A 625 -22.86 28.88 -6.67
C ALA A 625 -22.62 27.35 -6.63
N LYS A 626 -21.91 26.81 -7.63
CA LYS A 626 -21.64 25.37 -7.78
C LYS A 626 -20.93 24.79 -6.56
N GLU A 627 -19.91 25.47 -6.05
CA GLU A 627 -19.12 24.98 -4.92
C GLU A 627 -19.93 24.97 -3.62
N ARG A 628 -20.77 25.99 -3.43
CA ARG A 628 -21.67 26.12 -2.26
C ARG A 628 -22.75 25.04 -2.27
N ALA A 629 -23.37 24.77 -3.42
CA ALA A 629 -24.34 23.71 -3.61
C ALA A 629 -23.75 22.31 -3.34
N VAL A 630 -22.54 22.04 -3.84
CA VAL A 630 -21.83 20.78 -3.59
C VAL A 630 -21.50 20.61 -2.10
N THR A 631 -21.08 21.70 -1.46
CA THR A 631 -20.74 21.70 -0.03
C THR A 631 -21.98 21.44 0.82
N LEU A 632 -23.11 22.08 0.52
CA LEU A 632 -24.39 21.85 1.19
C LEU A 632 -24.82 20.37 1.09
N LEU A 633 -24.84 19.82 -0.13
CA LEU A 633 -25.31 18.45 -0.35
C LEU A 633 -24.40 17.41 0.30
N ARG A 634 -23.07 17.63 0.32
CA ARG A 634 -22.13 16.77 1.08
C ARG A 634 -22.37 16.85 2.57
N LEU A 635 -22.66 18.04 3.10
CA LEU A 635 -23.00 18.19 4.51
C LEU A 635 -24.33 17.48 4.83
N LEU A 636 -25.33 17.51 3.96
CA LEU A 636 -26.64 16.92 4.25
C LEU A 636 -26.71 15.40 4.04
N LEU A 637 -26.02 14.89 3.02
CA LEU A 637 -26.18 13.51 2.52
C LEU A 637 -24.89 12.67 2.60
N GLY A 638 -23.78 13.27 3.03
CA GLY A 638 -22.46 12.63 3.10
C GLY A 638 -21.68 12.65 1.78
N ASP A 639 -20.48 12.05 1.80
CA ASP A 639 -19.50 12.15 0.70
C ASP A 639 -19.96 11.48 -0.61
N ASN A 640 -21.00 10.65 -0.58
CA ASN A 640 -21.59 9.98 -1.74
C ASN A 640 -22.88 10.66 -2.26
N ALA A 641 -23.12 11.94 -1.92
CA ALA A 641 -24.29 12.68 -2.38
C ALA A 641 -24.41 12.61 -3.92
N PRO A 642 -25.59 12.27 -4.49
CA PRO A 642 -25.77 12.06 -5.93
C PRO A 642 -25.86 13.42 -6.65
N ILE A 643 -24.74 14.13 -6.75
CA ILE A 643 -24.66 15.37 -7.52
C ILE A 643 -24.25 14.99 -8.93
N ARG A 644 -25.22 14.85 -9.84
CA ARG A 644 -24.94 14.71 -11.27
C ARG A 644 -24.52 16.07 -11.80
N ILE A 645 -23.23 16.24 -12.05
CA ILE A 645 -22.70 17.46 -12.66
C ILE A 645 -22.35 17.08 -14.10
N GLU A 646 -23.27 17.34 -15.03
CA GLU A 646 -22.95 17.26 -16.45
C GLU A 646 -21.93 18.37 -16.77
N ARG A 647 -20.76 18.00 -17.29
CA ARG A 647 -19.81 18.95 -17.86
C ARG A 647 -20.22 19.15 -19.32
N GLU A 648 -20.80 20.30 -19.62
CA GLU A 648 -20.96 20.71 -21.01
C GLU A 648 -19.68 21.38 -21.51
N PHE A 649 -19.06 20.76 -22.51
CA PHE A 649 -17.99 21.33 -23.29
C PHE A 649 -18.61 22.14 -24.43
N ARG A 650 -18.34 23.44 -24.46
CA ARG A 650 -18.63 24.27 -25.61
C ARG A 650 -17.42 24.26 -26.54
N ALA A 651 -17.55 23.62 -27.69
CA ALA A 651 -16.53 23.62 -28.74
C ALA A 651 -16.96 24.59 -29.84
N ASP A 652 -16.29 25.73 -29.91
CA ASP A 652 -16.46 26.72 -30.96
C ASP A 652 -15.52 26.34 -32.12
N THR A 653 -16.08 25.92 -33.26
CA THR A 653 -15.32 25.50 -34.45
C THR A 653 -15.66 26.36 -35.65
N TRP A 654 -14.62 26.80 -36.37
CA TRP A 654 -14.76 27.61 -37.58
C TRP A 654 -14.40 26.74 -38.78
N GLN A 655 -15.31 26.63 -39.74
CA GLN A 655 -15.08 25.87 -40.97
C GLN A 655 -15.27 26.77 -42.18
N MET A 656 -14.35 26.70 -43.12
CA MET A 656 -14.44 27.46 -44.37
C MET A 656 -15.28 26.67 -45.36
N THR A 657 -16.43 27.22 -45.75
CA THR A 657 -17.33 26.61 -46.72
C THR A 657 -16.67 26.53 -48.10
N ALA A 658 -17.17 25.67 -48.99
CA ALA A 658 -16.65 25.51 -50.35
C ALA A 658 -16.69 26.81 -51.20
N SER A 659 -17.44 27.82 -50.76
CA SER A 659 -17.49 29.16 -51.37
C SER A 659 -16.41 30.13 -50.87
N GLY A 660 -15.62 29.74 -49.86
CA GLY A 660 -14.56 30.55 -49.25
C GLY A 660 -14.98 31.39 -48.05
N ALA A 661 -16.25 31.34 -47.61
CA ALA A 661 -16.72 32.03 -46.40
C ALA A 661 -16.54 31.16 -45.15
N TRP A 662 -16.09 31.75 -44.05
CA TRP A 662 -15.92 31.08 -42.75
C TRP A 662 -17.24 31.05 -41.97
N GLU A 663 -17.66 29.86 -41.57
CA GLU A 663 -18.90 29.62 -40.83
C GLU A 663 -18.56 29.14 -39.41
N HIS A 664 -19.20 29.74 -38.40
CA HIS A 664 -18.96 29.45 -36.98
C HIS A 664 -20.00 28.46 -36.48
N ASN A 665 -19.55 27.27 -36.07
CA ASN A 665 -20.39 26.26 -35.46
C ASN A 665 -20.03 26.08 -33.99
N ILE A 666 -21.05 26.19 -33.15
CA ILE A 666 -20.96 25.98 -31.71
C ILE A 666 -21.54 24.60 -31.41
N GLU A 667 -20.68 23.65 -31.06
CA GLU A 667 -21.09 22.30 -30.68
C GLU A 667 -21.02 22.18 -29.14
N ILE A 668 -22.17 21.98 -28.49
CA ILE A 668 -22.25 21.76 -27.04
C ILE A 668 -22.31 20.25 -26.79
N ARG A 669 -21.26 19.69 -26.18
CA ARG A 669 -21.19 18.28 -25.81
C ARG A 669 -21.29 18.11 -24.30
N SER A 670 -22.32 17.42 -23.82
CA SER A 670 -22.47 17.07 -22.41
C SER A 670 -21.82 15.71 -22.13
N GLU A 671 -20.81 15.65 -21.26
CA GLU A 671 -20.31 14.39 -20.68
C GLU A 671 -20.95 14.14 -19.31
N GLN A 672 -21.42 12.90 -19.11
CA GLN A 672 -21.97 12.41 -17.84
C GLN A 672 -20.83 11.89 -16.96
N THR A 673 -20.60 12.53 -15.81
CA THR A 673 -19.73 12.02 -14.73
C THR A 673 -20.49 11.78 -13.45
#